data_AF-A0AAW7JJX8-F1
#
_entry.id   AF-A0AAW7JJX8-F1
#
_cell.length_a   1.000
_cell.length_b   1.000
_cell.length_c   1.000
_cell.angle_alpha   90.00
_cell.angle_beta   90.00
_cell.angle_gamma   90.00
#
_symmetry.space_group_name_H-M   'P 1'
#
loop_
_entity.id
_entity.type
_entity.pdbx_description
1 polymer ?
#
loop_
_entity_poly.entity_id
_entity_poly.type
_entity_poly.pdbx_seq_one_letter_code
_entity_poly.pdbx_strand_id
1 'polypeptide(L)'
;MKKQLLMLGLGLLGSVTMSAQLTSPFTGTRPVAEVNSKADYYLYNVKSGKWLQNNDDNISATPNDGSRWTTRGELGTRGMDWEVTCKLVEGADAMYQLNPKFRHNNSLNWDNLYLDTGAALTQWIIEPADDANVPNAVRICANAGEYPYLYVGADGWLVSGQDYDGENDVWQLVTREERIEYMKKQAELNGSADATWLIGCPQFANQDSRIDKWIRAISGDQLPEGHSGPANGNTGDGMVNCNRVYEMWSSYSASITQTLNDIPNGTYGMTLQGYYREGSADDVKDWDGNSLFAYDLYKDGKENHYATYFANTTTAPLISIFEGAKDAYEKGYEYNAKMTDPDFLDPIESGKWVPNSTDQASWAMFHGAYWNPEIKTSVAGGSLSIGVKKEQGVNDDWIIVDNFKLTYYGSKIDLDQVKETLAQAIKDAEAVTARSTDAINKMFDEALANGKSVYETSTDATQMGEAATAITNAIQLMNETSTNATFLRQTVALSQNEKVEGDAMTAATDAVANAVASDAINTALDNLRMARRLNAAEKHENVFKGNAPAAGSFYLYNVGQKRFFCGGDDWGAHAAVGFPGIMVTLVETDQANTFVIDTRLRNGENQHYLNYGGYCDTGAQDPWTFVPVKEGVYNIKRGNLESLSEEEAANNQYLLGFRKGSYSAVDSNVADEMGDEDNMWILVTKEDRDALLEAATEENPVDASYAIKMPNFNQREYEISGGWDNLSGEEYAWEHTNGTIYNRGSNNHDFAFEAFNQDPVDISQTIYDLKPGYYILSVQGYYRDCTEVDYTQAIAAGGYEPKQLANLFAWDANMNQITTPLVTIDQYANYAPGYGWNSNTSVGWIPNNPQQATNYFQVGAYKNSLLVQVGDDGVLTIGVHKEGGAEKDWVCLDNFRLTYLGTQTPTGINGVTDDAETVKDGKIYNLQGVQVKSATQRGIYIQNGKKFVVK
;
A
#
# COMPACT_ATOMS: atom_id res chain seq x y z
N MET A 1 -10.43 61.13 -16.68
CA MET A 1 -11.86 61.58 -16.73
C MET A 1 -12.59 60.79 -17.81
N LYS A 2 -13.74 60.20 -17.47
CA LYS A 2 -14.82 59.68 -18.35
C LYS A 2 -14.50 59.34 -19.81
N LYS A 3 -14.31 58.04 -20.09
CA LYS A 3 -15.11 57.28 -21.07
C LYS A 3 -15.36 55.89 -20.48
N GLN A 4 -16.62 55.55 -20.26
CA GLN A 4 -17.03 54.32 -19.56
C GLN A 4 -18.41 53.90 -20.09
N LEU A 5 -18.61 52.59 -20.23
CA LEU A 5 -19.89 51.86 -20.30
C LEU A 5 -20.90 52.25 -21.40
N LEU A 6 -21.18 51.28 -22.30
CA LEU A 6 -22.51 50.68 -22.50
C LEU A 6 -22.49 49.69 -23.67
N MET A 7 -22.92 48.45 -23.43
CA MET A 7 -24.00 47.79 -24.19
C MET A 7 -24.45 46.52 -23.45
N LEU A 8 -25.69 46.54 -22.97
CA LEU A 8 -26.43 45.39 -22.46
C LEU A 8 -27.92 45.71 -22.60
N GLY A 9 -28.67 44.92 -23.38
CA GLY A 9 -30.15 44.81 -23.33
C GLY A 9 -31.03 45.72 -24.23
N LEU A 10 -31.76 45.06 -25.15
CA LEU A 10 -33.13 45.30 -25.71
C LEU A 10 -33.65 46.75 -25.94
N GLY A 11 -34.31 47.12 -27.05
CA GLY A 11 -34.79 46.43 -28.26
C GLY A 11 -35.36 47.49 -29.25
N LEU A 12 -36.49 47.40 -29.97
CA LEU A 12 -37.49 46.34 -30.25
C LEU A 12 -38.44 46.87 -31.37
N LEU A 13 -38.54 46.25 -32.57
CA LEU A 13 -39.72 46.25 -33.50
C LEU A 13 -39.38 45.58 -34.86
N GLY A 14 -40.05 44.47 -35.17
CA GLY A 14 -39.90 43.74 -36.45
C GLY A 14 -40.18 42.25 -36.27
N SER A 15 -41.39 41.80 -36.60
CA SER A 15 -41.86 40.45 -36.32
C SER A 15 -41.24 39.40 -37.26
N VAL A 16 -40.09 38.87 -36.87
CA VAL A 16 -39.58 37.55 -37.25
C VAL A 16 -39.00 36.93 -35.99
N THR A 17 -39.51 35.77 -35.56
CA THR A 17 -38.93 35.02 -34.44
C THR A 17 -37.62 34.38 -34.90
N MET A 18 -36.51 35.11 -34.74
CA MET A 18 -35.18 34.50 -34.69
C MET A 18 -35.00 33.94 -33.28
N SER A 19 -34.86 32.62 -33.16
CA SER A 19 -34.19 32.03 -31.99
C SER A 19 -32.77 32.58 -31.93
N ALA A 20 -32.29 32.89 -30.73
CA ALA A 20 -30.89 33.26 -30.55
C ALA A 20 -30.06 31.98 -30.74
N GLN A 21 -29.27 31.90 -31.81
CA GLN A 21 -28.43 30.74 -32.07
C GLN A 21 -27.41 30.59 -30.93
N LEU A 22 -27.33 29.38 -30.35
CA LEU A 22 -26.29 29.04 -29.39
C LEU A 22 -24.91 29.20 -30.03
N THR A 23 -23.96 29.76 -29.29
CA THR A 23 -22.59 29.98 -29.76
C THR A 23 -21.60 29.51 -28.71
N SER A 24 -20.69 28.63 -29.11
CA SER A 24 -19.58 28.16 -28.29
C SER A 24 -18.24 28.66 -28.84
N PRO A 25 -17.25 28.97 -27.98
CA PRO A 25 -15.87 29.19 -28.44
C PRO A 25 -15.13 27.88 -28.78
N PHE A 26 -15.73 26.72 -28.52
CA PHE A 26 -15.15 25.40 -28.74
C PHE A 26 -15.73 24.70 -29.96
N THR A 27 -14.88 23.90 -30.60
CA THR A 27 -15.25 22.88 -31.60
C THR A 27 -15.73 21.61 -30.91
N GLY A 28 -15.15 21.24 -29.76
CA GLY A 28 -15.46 20.01 -29.05
C GLY A 28 -15.02 18.75 -29.80
N THR A 29 -15.05 17.60 -29.11
CA THR A 29 -14.66 16.29 -29.63
C THR A 29 -15.68 15.23 -29.21
N ARG A 30 -16.00 14.28 -30.10
CA ARG A 30 -16.84 13.12 -29.76
C ARG A 30 -15.96 12.01 -29.16
N PRO A 31 -16.40 11.31 -28.11
CA PRO A 31 -15.67 10.18 -27.55
C PRO A 31 -15.68 8.99 -28.53
N VAL A 32 -14.72 8.07 -28.37
CA VAL A 32 -14.60 6.89 -29.25
C VAL A 32 -15.61 5.83 -28.82
N ALA A 33 -16.39 5.33 -29.77
CA ALA A 33 -17.38 4.28 -29.57
C ALA A 33 -16.76 2.87 -29.68
N GLU A 34 -15.73 2.60 -28.87
CA GLU A 34 -15.02 1.31 -28.81
C GLU A 34 -14.89 0.87 -27.35
N VAL A 35 -15.30 -0.36 -27.01
CA VAL A 35 -15.32 -0.84 -25.62
C VAL A 35 -13.92 -0.76 -25.00
N ASN A 36 -13.85 -0.22 -23.78
CA ASN A 36 -12.65 0.11 -23.02
C ASN A 36 -11.76 1.25 -23.58
N SER A 37 -12.13 1.88 -24.71
CA SER A 37 -11.51 3.14 -25.10
C SER A 37 -11.86 4.24 -24.07
N LYS A 38 -10.87 5.07 -23.74
CA LYS A 38 -10.98 6.09 -22.70
C LYS A 38 -10.12 7.31 -23.01
N ALA A 39 -10.62 8.49 -22.64
CA ALA A 39 -9.90 9.75 -22.77
C ALA A 39 -10.44 10.80 -21.77
N ASP A 40 -9.61 11.78 -21.44
CA ASP A 40 -9.96 12.87 -20.53
C ASP A 40 -10.58 14.07 -21.27
N TYR A 41 -11.69 14.59 -20.74
CA TYR A 41 -12.39 15.76 -21.29
C TYR A 41 -12.83 16.73 -20.20
N TYR A 42 -12.99 18.00 -20.58
CA TYR A 42 -13.69 19.01 -19.80
C TYR A 42 -15.09 19.19 -20.39
N LEU A 43 -16.14 18.89 -19.62
CA LEU A 43 -17.53 18.98 -20.08
C LEU A 43 -18.02 20.43 -19.95
N TYR A 44 -18.31 21.06 -21.08
CA TYR A 44 -18.77 22.46 -21.18
C TYR A 44 -20.24 22.50 -21.55
N ASN A 45 -21.05 23.26 -20.81
CA ASN A 45 -22.44 23.51 -21.15
C ASN A 45 -22.57 24.79 -21.98
N VAL A 46 -23.13 24.68 -23.19
CA VAL A 46 -23.06 25.74 -24.19
C VAL A 46 -23.89 26.97 -23.83
N LYS A 47 -25.08 26.77 -23.24
CA LYS A 47 -26.00 27.87 -22.90
C LYS A 47 -25.59 28.63 -21.64
N SER A 48 -25.17 27.94 -20.59
CA SER A 48 -24.71 28.58 -19.35
C SER A 48 -23.29 29.15 -19.44
N GLY A 49 -22.47 28.65 -20.37
CA GLY A 49 -21.05 29.00 -20.50
C GLY A 49 -20.18 28.49 -19.34
N LYS A 50 -20.69 27.52 -18.57
CA LYS A 50 -20.03 26.91 -17.40
C LYS A 50 -19.52 25.51 -17.71
N TRP A 51 -18.63 25.02 -16.83
CA TRP A 51 -18.04 23.69 -16.88
C TRP A 51 -18.64 22.79 -15.81
N LEU A 52 -18.75 21.50 -16.10
CA LEU A 52 -19.06 20.48 -15.11
C LEU A 52 -17.84 20.24 -14.20
N GLN A 53 -18.08 20.30 -12.89
CA GLN A 53 -17.07 20.17 -11.84
C GLN A 53 -17.70 19.56 -10.57
N ASN A 54 -16.90 19.46 -9.51
CA ASN A 54 -17.42 19.29 -8.17
C ASN A 54 -17.99 20.62 -7.62
N ASN A 55 -18.84 20.53 -6.62
CA ASN A 55 -19.49 21.67 -5.98
C ASN A 55 -18.49 22.49 -5.13
N ASP A 56 -18.48 23.80 -5.40
CA ASP A 56 -17.67 24.83 -4.76
C ASP A 56 -18.45 26.15 -4.59
N ASP A 57 -19.80 26.08 -4.52
CA ASP A 57 -20.68 27.24 -4.74
C ASP A 57 -20.39 28.45 -3.83
N ASN A 58 -20.43 29.64 -4.43
CA ASN A 58 -19.87 30.87 -3.90
C ASN A 58 -20.99 31.87 -3.53
N ILE A 59 -21.27 32.00 -2.22
CA ILE A 59 -22.00 33.07 -1.50
C ILE A 59 -23.45 33.42 -1.95
N SER A 60 -23.89 33.11 -3.17
CA SER A 60 -24.86 33.97 -3.87
C SER A 60 -26.33 33.56 -3.80
N ALA A 61 -26.66 32.36 -3.32
CA ALA A 61 -28.03 31.93 -3.04
C ALA A 61 -28.08 31.00 -1.83
N THR A 62 -29.19 30.95 -1.10
CA THR A 62 -29.39 30.02 0.01
C THR A 62 -29.39 28.58 -0.52
N PRO A 63 -28.35 27.76 -0.29
CA PRO A 63 -28.32 26.40 -0.84
C PRO A 63 -29.33 25.55 -0.09
N ASN A 64 -30.04 24.68 -0.82
CA ASN A 64 -30.78 23.60 -0.19
C ASN A 64 -29.77 22.72 0.59
N ASP A 65 -30.24 22.06 1.65
CA ASP A 65 -29.38 21.27 2.54
C ASP A 65 -28.70 20.09 1.82
N GLY A 66 -29.37 19.50 0.83
CA GLY A 66 -28.84 18.42 0.00
C GLY A 66 -27.76 18.80 -1.03
N SER A 67 -27.61 20.07 -1.42
CA SER A 67 -26.65 20.52 -2.44
C SER A 67 -25.34 21.08 -1.87
N ARG A 68 -25.06 20.86 -0.58
CA ARG A 68 -23.91 21.48 0.11
C ARG A 68 -22.64 20.64 0.14
N TRP A 69 -22.60 19.41 -0.34
CA TRP A 69 -21.39 18.60 -0.26
C TRP A 69 -20.42 18.91 -1.41
N THR A 70 -19.11 18.99 -1.11
CA THR A 70 -18.04 19.12 -2.12
C THR A 70 -18.16 18.06 -3.22
N THR A 71 -18.65 16.87 -2.89
CA THR A 71 -18.77 15.70 -3.77
C THR A 71 -20.07 15.63 -4.57
N ARG A 72 -20.92 16.66 -4.53
CA ARG A 72 -22.02 16.82 -5.50
C ARG A 72 -21.45 17.40 -6.80
N GLY A 73 -21.79 16.82 -7.96
CA GLY A 73 -21.39 17.37 -9.26
C GLY A 73 -22.20 18.63 -9.59
N GLU A 74 -21.56 19.72 -10.01
CA GLU A 74 -22.19 21.02 -10.25
C GLU A 74 -21.51 21.83 -11.37
N LEU A 75 -22.02 23.04 -11.64
CA LEU A 75 -21.59 23.92 -12.73
C LEU A 75 -20.87 25.19 -12.23
N GLY A 76 -19.61 25.34 -12.62
CA GLY A 76 -18.76 26.48 -12.25
C GLY A 76 -17.84 26.98 -13.36
N THR A 77 -16.98 27.94 -13.04
CA THR A 77 -16.04 28.55 -14.01
C THR A 77 -14.74 27.77 -14.16
N ARG A 78 -14.38 26.93 -13.18
CA ARG A 78 -13.11 26.19 -13.14
C ARG A 78 -13.18 24.91 -13.97
N GLY A 79 -14.24 24.12 -13.85
CA GLY A 79 -14.29 22.78 -14.45
C GLY A 79 -13.28 21.80 -13.82
N MET A 80 -13.39 20.52 -14.17
CA MET A 80 -12.36 19.52 -13.92
C MET A 80 -12.29 18.53 -15.08
N ASP A 81 -11.22 17.74 -15.13
CA ASP A 81 -11.04 16.67 -16.08
C ASP A 81 -11.87 15.43 -15.70
N TRP A 82 -12.58 14.89 -16.68
CA TRP A 82 -13.43 13.71 -16.58
C TRP A 82 -12.89 12.62 -17.52
N GLU A 83 -12.59 11.44 -16.98
CA GLU A 83 -12.26 10.29 -17.82
C GLU A 83 -13.58 9.73 -18.38
N VAL A 84 -13.75 9.78 -19.70
CA VAL A 84 -14.91 9.24 -20.40
C VAL A 84 -14.50 7.90 -20.99
N THR A 85 -15.01 6.81 -20.42
CA THR A 85 -14.67 5.43 -20.84
C THR A 85 -15.90 4.77 -21.48
N CYS A 86 -15.79 4.30 -22.74
CA CYS A 86 -16.83 3.47 -23.34
C CYS A 86 -16.85 2.09 -22.67
N LYS A 87 -17.99 1.69 -22.10
CA LYS A 87 -18.15 0.42 -21.38
C LYS A 87 -18.86 -0.65 -22.18
N LEU A 88 -19.75 -0.23 -23.08
CA LEU A 88 -20.63 -1.12 -23.82
C LEU A 88 -21.01 -0.45 -25.14
N VAL A 89 -21.18 -1.26 -26.18
CA VAL A 89 -21.74 -0.84 -27.48
C VAL A 89 -22.81 -1.85 -27.84
N GLU A 90 -24.07 -1.39 -27.89
CA GLU A 90 -25.24 -2.20 -28.25
C GLU A 90 -25.90 -1.63 -29.51
N GLY A 91 -25.78 -2.35 -30.62
CA GLY A 91 -26.35 -1.91 -31.89
C GLY A 91 -25.66 -0.66 -32.43
N ALA A 92 -26.36 0.48 -32.37
CA ALA A 92 -25.85 1.79 -32.78
C ALA A 92 -25.41 2.67 -31.60
N ASP A 93 -25.76 2.28 -30.37
CA ASP A 93 -25.62 3.11 -29.19
C ASP A 93 -24.39 2.67 -28.38
N ALA A 94 -23.56 3.65 -28.01
CA ALA A 94 -22.40 3.45 -27.15
C ALA A 94 -22.70 4.05 -25.77
N MET A 95 -22.42 3.28 -24.72
CA MET A 95 -22.65 3.66 -23.34
C MET A 95 -21.31 3.91 -22.64
N TYR A 96 -21.24 5.05 -21.97
CA TYR A 96 -20.03 5.60 -21.38
C TYR A 96 -20.14 5.70 -19.86
N GLN A 97 -19.03 5.45 -19.15
CA GLN A 97 -18.83 5.89 -17.78
C GLN A 97 -18.28 7.33 -17.81
N LEU A 98 -18.89 8.23 -17.03
CA LEU A 98 -18.36 9.56 -16.74
C LEU A 98 -17.64 9.50 -15.39
N ASN A 99 -16.32 9.37 -15.41
CA ASN A 99 -15.49 9.24 -14.21
C ASN A 99 -14.94 10.60 -13.76
N PRO A 100 -15.37 11.15 -12.59
CA PRO A 100 -14.92 12.45 -12.08
C PRO A 100 -13.53 12.44 -11.43
N LYS A 101 -12.90 11.26 -11.33
CA LYS A 101 -11.66 11.02 -10.56
C LYS A 101 -11.83 11.30 -9.06
N PHE A 102 -13.02 11.03 -8.54
CA PHE A 102 -13.28 10.89 -7.11
C PHE A 102 -13.23 9.41 -6.73
N ARG A 103 -12.87 9.12 -5.48
CA ARG A 103 -12.76 7.75 -4.94
C ARG A 103 -14.13 7.05 -4.90
N HIS A 104 -14.16 5.76 -4.53
CA HIS A 104 -15.32 4.87 -4.58
C HIS A 104 -15.68 4.37 -6.00
N ASN A 105 -16.93 4.52 -6.48
CA ASN A 105 -17.35 3.88 -7.74
C ASN A 105 -16.81 4.54 -9.02
N ASN A 106 -16.11 5.68 -8.92
CA ASN A 106 -15.59 6.41 -10.08
C ASN A 106 -16.68 6.81 -11.10
N SER A 107 -17.90 7.16 -10.67
CA SER A 107 -19.02 7.49 -11.58
C SER A 107 -19.80 8.71 -11.08
N LEU A 108 -20.19 9.61 -11.99
CA LEU A 108 -21.36 10.45 -11.77
C LEU A 108 -22.62 9.58 -11.84
N ASN A 109 -23.45 9.62 -10.80
CA ASN A 109 -24.70 8.85 -10.73
C ASN A 109 -25.92 9.68 -11.12
N TRP A 110 -26.76 9.20 -12.06
CA TRP A 110 -27.85 10.01 -12.63
C TRP A 110 -28.95 10.42 -11.64
N ASP A 111 -29.17 9.64 -10.58
CA ASP A 111 -30.30 9.76 -9.64
C ASP A 111 -30.03 10.74 -8.50
N ASN A 112 -28.75 10.92 -8.15
CA ASN A 112 -28.31 11.74 -7.02
C ASN A 112 -27.21 12.76 -7.38
N LEU A 113 -26.51 12.55 -8.50
CA LEU A 113 -25.43 13.38 -9.07
C LEU A 113 -24.22 13.59 -8.15
N TYR A 114 -24.02 12.70 -7.17
CA TYR A 114 -22.78 12.64 -6.38
C TYR A 114 -21.66 11.96 -7.18
N LEU A 115 -20.42 12.24 -6.77
CA LEU A 115 -19.19 11.87 -7.45
C LEU A 115 -18.43 10.73 -6.76
N ASP A 116 -18.78 10.45 -5.50
CA ASP A 116 -18.02 9.62 -4.54
C ASP A 116 -18.85 8.43 -3.99
N THR A 117 -19.87 7.98 -4.72
CA THR A 117 -20.82 6.98 -4.19
C THR A 117 -20.30 5.54 -4.30
N GLY A 118 -20.93 4.63 -3.54
CA GLY A 118 -20.79 3.19 -3.71
C GLY A 118 -21.85 2.56 -4.62
N ALA A 119 -22.62 3.36 -5.36
CA ALA A 119 -23.71 2.86 -6.20
C ALA A 119 -23.20 2.17 -7.47
N ALA A 120 -24.09 1.44 -8.17
CA ALA A 120 -23.78 0.89 -9.49
C ALA A 120 -23.39 2.01 -10.48
N LEU A 121 -22.51 1.67 -11.44
CA LEU A 121 -22.07 2.61 -12.48
C LEU A 121 -23.27 3.10 -13.30
N THR A 122 -23.34 4.40 -13.57
CA THR A 122 -24.32 4.91 -14.54
C THR A 122 -23.76 4.75 -15.95
N GLN A 123 -24.54 4.09 -16.80
CA GLN A 123 -24.32 4.04 -18.24
C GLN A 123 -24.90 5.32 -18.87
N TRP A 124 -24.04 6.17 -19.44
CA TRP A 124 -24.43 7.40 -20.11
C TRP A 124 -24.36 7.25 -21.63
N ILE A 125 -25.45 7.54 -22.33
CA ILE A 125 -25.53 7.67 -23.78
C ILE A 125 -25.14 9.12 -24.13
N ILE A 126 -24.21 9.27 -25.07
CA ILE A 126 -23.72 10.58 -25.53
C ILE A 126 -24.14 10.75 -26.99
N GLU A 127 -25.29 11.39 -27.20
CA GLU A 127 -25.93 11.50 -28.52
C GLU A 127 -25.66 12.87 -29.19
N PRO A 128 -25.67 12.98 -30.54
CA PRO A 128 -25.49 14.25 -31.24
C PRO A 128 -26.61 15.27 -30.99
N ALA A 129 -26.24 16.51 -30.65
CA ALA A 129 -27.16 17.66 -30.60
C ALA A 129 -27.14 18.44 -31.94
N ASP A 130 -27.38 17.75 -33.06
CA ASP A 130 -27.23 18.32 -34.41
C ASP A 130 -28.19 19.51 -34.68
N ASP A 131 -29.31 19.59 -33.97
CA ASP A 131 -30.30 20.66 -33.98
C ASP A 131 -29.83 21.95 -33.27
N ALA A 132 -28.91 21.85 -32.30
CA ALA A 132 -28.34 23.00 -31.59
C ALA A 132 -27.43 23.86 -32.48
N ASN A 133 -27.03 23.35 -33.65
CA ASN A 133 -26.23 24.06 -34.66
C ASN A 133 -24.85 24.51 -34.13
N VAL A 134 -24.28 23.74 -33.19
CA VAL A 134 -22.98 23.93 -32.53
C VAL A 134 -22.08 22.72 -32.88
N PRO A 135 -20.82 22.91 -33.31
CA PRO A 135 -19.94 21.81 -33.70
C PRO A 135 -19.75 20.76 -32.59
N ASN A 136 -19.83 19.48 -32.94
CA ASN A 136 -19.68 18.32 -32.04
C ASN A 136 -20.46 18.43 -30.71
N ALA A 137 -21.54 19.21 -30.68
CA ALA A 137 -22.40 19.28 -29.51
C ALA A 137 -23.14 17.96 -29.29
N VAL A 138 -23.41 17.67 -28.02
CA VAL A 138 -24.01 16.42 -27.57
C VAL A 138 -25.06 16.67 -26.50
N ARG A 139 -26.00 15.73 -26.37
CA ARG A 139 -26.81 15.55 -25.17
C ARG A 139 -26.30 14.33 -24.41
N ILE A 140 -26.41 14.37 -23.09
CA ILE A 140 -25.91 13.32 -22.19
C ILE A 140 -27.12 12.74 -21.47
N CYS A 141 -27.48 11.49 -21.80
CA CYS A 141 -28.68 10.81 -21.33
C CYS A 141 -28.29 9.58 -20.50
N ALA A 142 -28.92 9.32 -19.36
CA ALA A 142 -28.68 8.10 -18.61
C ALA A 142 -29.49 6.93 -19.19
N ASN A 143 -28.86 5.78 -19.40
CA ASN A 143 -29.54 4.52 -19.72
C ASN A 143 -30.18 3.91 -18.45
N ALA A 144 -31.10 4.65 -17.84
CA ALA A 144 -31.77 4.28 -16.60
C ALA A 144 -33.11 5.00 -16.45
N GLY A 145 -34.02 4.43 -15.65
CA GLY A 145 -35.32 5.03 -15.35
C GLY A 145 -36.11 5.38 -16.62
N GLU A 146 -36.45 6.66 -16.79
CA GLU A 146 -37.15 7.18 -17.96
C GLU A 146 -36.22 7.95 -18.92
N TYR A 147 -34.96 7.54 -19.05
CA TYR A 147 -33.94 8.18 -19.89
C TYR A 147 -33.71 9.68 -19.58
N PRO A 148 -33.37 10.03 -18.32
CA PRO A 148 -33.14 11.41 -17.92
C PRO A 148 -31.88 11.97 -18.56
N TYR A 149 -31.96 13.21 -19.00
CA TYR A 149 -30.87 13.98 -19.57
C TYR A 149 -30.18 14.82 -18.51
N LEU A 150 -28.88 15.06 -18.66
CA LEU A 150 -28.10 15.98 -17.86
C LEU A 150 -28.23 17.40 -18.42
N TYR A 151 -28.69 18.36 -17.62
CA TYR A 151 -28.92 19.74 -18.07
C TYR A 151 -28.75 20.77 -16.94
N VAL A 152 -28.76 22.05 -17.31
CA VAL A 152 -28.78 23.17 -16.35
C VAL A 152 -30.22 23.51 -15.97
N GLY A 153 -30.56 23.42 -14.69
CA GLY A 153 -31.83 23.86 -14.15
C GLY A 153 -32.06 25.37 -14.32
N ALA A 154 -33.32 25.80 -14.21
CA ALA A 154 -33.67 27.23 -14.29
C ALA A 154 -33.08 28.09 -13.14
N ASP A 155 -32.63 27.44 -12.08
CA ASP A 155 -31.88 27.99 -10.94
C ASP A 155 -30.35 28.00 -11.15
N GLY A 156 -29.86 27.40 -12.24
CA GLY A 156 -28.44 27.34 -12.60
C GLY A 156 -27.69 26.10 -12.07
N TRP A 157 -28.38 25.18 -11.38
CA TRP A 157 -27.80 23.97 -10.80
C TRP A 157 -27.82 22.79 -11.79
N LEU A 158 -27.02 21.75 -11.52
CA LEU A 158 -26.97 20.54 -12.32
C LEU A 158 -28.17 19.63 -12.00
N VAL A 159 -28.95 19.33 -13.03
CA VAL A 159 -30.16 18.49 -12.96
C VAL A 159 -30.04 17.30 -13.92
N SER A 160 -30.64 16.18 -13.51
CA SER A 160 -30.83 14.98 -14.31
C SER A 160 -32.32 14.68 -14.36
N GLY A 161 -32.94 14.71 -15.55
CA GLY A 161 -34.39 14.63 -15.70
C GLY A 161 -34.89 14.81 -17.13
N GLN A 162 -36.21 15.01 -17.29
CA GLN A 162 -36.84 15.24 -18.59
C GLN A 162 -37.25 16.71 -18.85
N ASP A 163 -37.14 17.59 -17.84
CA ASP A 163 -37.60 18.98 -17.94
C ASP A 163 -36.52 19.93 -18.53
N TYR A 164 -35.96 19.56 -19.68
CA TYR A 164 -35.00 20.37 -20.45
C TYR A 164 -35.68 21.14 -21.59
N ASP A 165 -35.05 22.22 -22.07
CA ASP A 165 -35.63 23.14 -23.07
C ASP A 165 -35.04 23.02 -24.48
N GLY A 166 -34.12 22.07 -24.70
CA GLY A 166 -33.40 21.86 -25.95
C GLY A 166 -32.15 22.72 -26.10
N GLU A 167 -31.88 23.62 -25.16
CA GLU A 167 -30.69 24.48 -25.12
C GLU A 167 -29.85 24.29 -23.84
N ASN A 168 -30.48 24.06 -22.68
CA ASN A 168 -29.81 23.86 -21.38
C ASN A 168 -29.14 22.48 -21.25
N ASP A 169 -29.56 21.53 -22.07
CA ASP A 169 -29.08 20.14 -22.20
C ASP A 169 -27.95 19.98 -23.24
N VAL A 170 -27.50 21.08 -23.85
CA VAL A 170 -26.47 21.06 -24.91
C VAL A 170 -25.07 21.19 -24.32
N TRP A 171 -24.27 20.14 -24.48
CA TRP A 171 -22.89 20.04 -23.99
C TRP A 171 -21.87 19.91 -25.11
N GLN A 172 -20.61 20.17 -24.80
CA GLN A 172 -19.44 19.77 -25.59
C GLN A 172 -18.38 19.15 -24.68
N LEU A 173 -17.75 18.07 -25.15
CA LEU A 173 -16.56 17.51 -24.52
C LEU A 173 -15.33 18.20 -25.13
N VAL A 174 -14.63 19.00 -24.33
CA VAL A 174 -13.49 19.82 -24.76
C VAL A 174 -12.19 19.14 -24.32
N THR A 175 -11.20 19.00 -25.20
CA THR A 175 -9.90 18.41 -24.82
C THR A 175 -9.03 19.42 -24.06
N ARG A 176 -7.99 18.92 -23.38
CA ARG A 176 -7.02 19.76 -22.66
C ARG A 176 -6.31 20.75 -23.59
N GLU A 177 -5.97 20.34 -24.80
CA GLU A 177 -5.28 21.12 -25.82
C GLU A 177 -6.17 22.25 -26.33
N GLU A 178 -7.44 21.93 -26.64
CA GLU A 178 -8.42 22.92 -27.06
C GLU A 178 -8.66 23.97 -25.96
N ARG A 179 -8.75 23.52 -24.70
CA ARG A 179 -8.91 24.40 -23.54
C ARG A 179 -7.69 25.28 -23.28
N ILE A 180 -6.46 24.77 -23.50
CA ILE A 180 -5.21 25.55 -23.49
C ILE A 180 -5.23 26.64 -24.56
N GLU A 181 -5.61 26.31 -25.81
CA GLU A 181 -5.65 27.32 -26.88
C GLU A 181 -6.72 28.38 -26.65
N TYR A 182 -7.85 28.03 -26.03
CA TYR A 182 -8.83 29.02 -25.57
C TYR A 182 -8.26 29.92 -24.46
N MET A 183 -7.64 29.35 -23.43
CA MET A 183 -7.00 30.10 -22.35
C MET A 183 -5.95 31.10 -22.88
N LYS A 184 -5.11 30.68 -23.82
CA LYS A 184 -4.12 31.56 -24.47
C LYS A 184 -4.78 32.73 -25.19
N LYS A 185 -5.82 32.47 -26.00
CA LYS A 185 -6.59 33.53 -26.70
C LYS A 185 -7.26 34.48 -25.72
N GLN A 186 -7.79 33.99 -24.59
CA GLN A 186 -8.37 34.86 -23.55
C GLN A 186 -7.31 35.75 -22.89
N ALA A 187 -6.09 35.25 -22.66
CA ALA A 187 -5.01 36.06 -22.12
C ALA A 187 -4.55 37.15 -23.11
N GLU A 188 -4.51 36.86 -24.41
CA GLU A 188 -4.23 37.85 -25.45
C GLU A 188 -5.31 38.96 -25.54
N LEU A 189 -6.58 38.60 -25.37
CA LEU A 189 -7.72 39.53 -25.45
C LEU A 189 -7.89 40.39 -24.18
N ASN A 190 -7.75 39.78 -23.00
CA ASN A 190 -8.10 40.41 -21.73
C ASN A 190 -6.86 40.87 -20.92
N GLY A 191 -5.65 40.48 -21.34
CA GLY A 191 -4.40 40.67 -20.60
C GLY A 191 -4.07 39.54 -19.62
N SER A 192 -5.04 38.69 -19.30
CA SER A 192 -4.86 37.44 -18.56
C SER A 192 -6.05 36.47 -18.76
N ALA A 193 -5.87 35.21 -18.37
CA ALA A 193 -6.92 34.19 -18.35
C ALA A 193 -6.80 33.32 -17.10
N ASP A 194 -7.91 32.71 -16.67
CA ASP A 194 -7.90 31.70 -15.61
C ASP A 194 -7.21 30.41 -16.10
N ALA A 195 -6.25 29.96 -15.31
CA ALA A 195 -5.47 28.75 -15.49
C ALA A 195 -5.60 27.79 -14.28
N THR A 196 -6.45 28.12 -13.29
CA THR A 196 -6.65 27.35 -12.04
C THR A 196 -7.06 25.90 -12.31
N TRP A 197 -7.74 25.65 -13.43
CA TRP A 197 -8.16 24.33 -13.89
C TRP A 197 -7.00 23.39 -14.27
N LEU A 198 -5.76 23.89 -14.37
CA LEU A 198 -4.55 23.08 -14.53
C LEU A 198 -4.08 22.49 -13.19
N ILE A 199 -4.48 23.07 -12.05
CA ILE A 199 -4.18 22.55 -10.71
C ILE A 199 -5.09 21.34 -10.43
N GLY A 200 -4.50 20.24 -9.98
CA GLY A 200 -5.25 19.08 -9.49
C GLY A 200 -5.72 19.31 -8.06
N CYS A 201 -7.03 19.28 -7.82
CA CYS A 201 -7.63 19.49 -6.50
C CYS A 201 -7.18 20.81 -5.79
N PRO A 202 -7.43 22.00 -6.38
CA PRO A 202 -6.99 23.29 -5.83
C PRO A 202 -7.72 23.73 -4.54
N GLN A 203 -8.81 23.05 -4.18
CA GLN A 203 -9.75 23.40 -3.11
C GLN A 203 -9.95 22.23 -2.11
N PHE A 204 -9.01 21.28 -2.11
CA PHE A 204 -8.98 20.10 -1.24
C PHE A 204 -10.33 19.36 -1.07
N ALA A 205 -11.12 19.28 -2.15
CA ALA A 205 -12.43 18.65 -2.16
C ALA A 205 -12.38 17.22 -1.62
N ASN A 206 -13.40 16.83 -0.83
CA ASN A 206 -13.44 15.50 -0.23
C ASN A 206 -13.44 14.40 -1.30
N GLN A 207 -12.78 13.27 -1.05
CA GLN A 207 -12.64 12.13 -1.98
C GLN A 207 -12.05 12.42 -3.38
N ASP A 208 -11.61 13.65 -3.69
CA ASP A 208 -10.97 13.99 -4.96
C ASP A 208 -9.57 13.33 -5.04
N SER A 209 -9.42 12.30 -5.89
CA SER A 209 -8.16 11.55 -6.00
C SER A 209 -7.01 12.39 -6.54
N ARG A 210 -7.28 13.55 -7.16
CA ARG A 210 -6.23 14.47 -7.62
C ARG A 210 -5.49 15.11 -6.43
N ILE A 211 -5.96 14.94 -5.18
CA ILE A 211 -5.18 15.26 -3.98
C ILE A 211 -3.87 14.45 -3.89
N ASP A 212 -3.80 13.26 -4.48
CA ASP A 212 -2.59 12.43 -4.47
C ASP A 212 -1.45 13.01 -5.34
N LYS A 213 -1.75 14.03 -6.17
CA LYS A 213 -0.75 14.86 -6.87
C LYS A 213 -0.08 15.93 -5.98
N TRP A 214 -0.53 16.09 -4.73
CA TRP A 214 0.10 17.00 -3.77
C TRP A 214 1.05 16.24 -2.86
N ILE A 215 2.34 16.57 -2.92
CA ILE A 215 3.36 16.07 -1.99
C ILE A 215 3.24 16.87 -0.69
N ARG A 216 3.06 16.17 0.43
CA ARG A 216 2.83 16.73 1.77
C ARG A 216 3.88 16.18 2.72
N ALA A 217 4.56 17.04 3.46
CA ALA A 217 5.55 16.64 4.47
C ALA A 217 5.46 17.54 5.70
N ILE A 218 5.57 16.94 6.88
CA ILE A 218 5.62 17.63 8.17
C ILE A 218 6.57 16.87 9.10
N SER A 219 7.31 17.58 9.95
CA SER A 219 8.20 16.98 10.96
C SER A 219 8.18 17.83 12.23
N GLY A 220 8.26 17.16 13.37
CA GLY A 220 8.47 17.75 14.70
C GLY A 220 9.83 17.40 15.31
N ASP A 221 10.72 16.71 14.58
CA ASP A 221 11.90 16.02 15.13
C ASP A 221 12.98 16.95 15.73
N GLN A 222 12.79 18.26 15.61
CA GLN A 222 13.65 19.31 16.18
C GLN A 222 12.85 20.34 17.01
N LEU A 223 11.59 20.05 17.33
CA LEU A 223 10.84 20.79 18.35
C LEU A 223 11.26 20.35 19.77
N PRO A 224 11.04 21.17 20.81
CA PRO A 224 11.35 20.81 22.20
C PRO A 224 10.57 19.58 22.69
N GLU A 225 11.16 18.83 23.62
CA GLU A 225 10.51 17.70 24.28
C GLU A 225 9.21 18.15 25.00
N GLY A 226 8.11 17.46 24.71
CA GLY A 226 6.77 17.81 25.21
C GLY A 226 5.91 18.66 24.26
N HIS A 227 6.36 18.91 23.03
CA HIS A 227 5.57 19.61 22.00
C HIS A 227 4.21 18.96 21.73
N SER A 228 3.21 19.76 21.37
CA SER A 228 1.82 19.28 21.18
C SER A 228 1.54 18.72 19.78
N GLY A 229 2.34 19.09 18.77
CA GLY A 229 2.23 18.61 17.39
C GLY A 229 3.19 17.47 17.04
N PRO A 230 3.60 17.33 15.76
CA PRO A 230 3.01 17.96 14.58
C PRO A 230 1.67 17.31 14.21
N ALA A 231 0.73 18.10 13.70
CA ALA A 231 -0.50 17.58 13.10
C ALA A 231 -0.72 18.18 11.70
N ASN A 232 -1.29 17.40 10.79
CA ASN A 232 -1.73 17.86 9.48
C ASN A 232 -2.95 17.09 8.98
N GLY A 233 -3.72 17.70 8.08
CA GLY A 233 -4.90 17.05 7.52
C GLY A 233 -5.71 17.92 6.57
N ASN A 234 -6.42 17.26 5.66
CA ASN A 234 -7.52 17.87 4.91
C ASN A 234 -8.80 17.72 5.75
N THR A 235 -9.46 18.81 6.14
CA THR A 235 -10.63 18.81 7.05
C THR A 235 -11.40 20.15 6.96
N GLY A 236 -12.36 20.42 7.84
CA GLY A 236 -13.09 21.70 7.93
C GLY A 236 -14.46 21.73 7.25
N ASP A 237 -15.07 20.58 6.97
CA ASP A 237 -16.40 20.45 6.36
C ASP A 237 -17.57 20.42 7.36
N GLY A 238 -17.33 20.59 8.67
CA GLY A 238 -18.35 20.58 9.72
C GLY A 238 -19.20 21.87 9.78
N MET A 239 -18.69 23.00 9.29
CA MET A 239 -19.43 24.26 9.17
C MET A 239 -19.85 24.62 7.73
N VAL A 240 -19.11 24.12 6.73
CA VAL A 240 -19.39 24.30 5.29
C VAL A 240 -19.04 23.01 4.54
N ASN A 241 -20.02 22.17 4.25
CA ASN A 241 -19.79 20.86 3.63
C ASN A 241 -19.19 20.93 2.18
N CYS A 242 -19.20 22.12 1.55
CA CYS A 242 -18.69 22.40 0.21
C CYS A 242 -17.32 23.11 0.21
N ASN A 243 -16.66 23.22 1.36
CA ASN A 243 -15.30 23.76 1.46
C ASN A 243 -14.49 22.98 2.49
N ARG A 244 -13.21 22.71 2.19
CA ARG A 244 -12.27 22.06 3.11
C ARG A 244 -10.92 22.73 3.01
N VAL A 245 -10.21 22.77 4.12
CA VAL A 245 -8.88 23.38 4.23
C VAL A 245 -7.83 22.32 4.49
N TYR A 246 -6.60 22.60 4.08
CA TYR A 246 -5.44 21.82 4.49
C TYR A 246 -4.73 22.50 5.67
N GLU A 247 -4.58 21.74 6.76
CA GLU A 247 -3.96 22.14 8.00
C GLU A 247 -2.54 21.60 8.12
N MET A 248 -1.63 22.44 8.63
CA MET A 248 -0.33 22.04 9.18
C MET A 248 -0.12 22.82 10.49
N TRP A 249 0.08 22.11 11.59
CA TRP A 249 0.09 22.68 12.95
C TRP A 249 1.26 22.17 13.78
N SER A 250 1.83 23.08 14.59
CA SER A 250 2.85 22.86 15.61
C SER A 250 4.02 22.01 15.10
N SER A 251 4.80 22.59 14.20
CA SER A 251 5.77 21.88 13.35
C SER A 251 7.17 22.47 13.41
N TYR A 252 8.21 21.65 13.17
CA TYR A 252 9.53 22.17 12.83
C TYR A 252 9.55 22.63 11.36
N SER A 253 9.25 21.71 10.45
CA SER A 253 9.12 21.97 9.02
C SER A 253 7.78 21.44 8.51
N ALA A 254 7.18 22.15 7.57
CA ALA A 254 5.89 21.79 6.98
C ALA A 254 5.85 22.18 5.50
N SER A 255 5.23 21.37 4.64
CA SER A 255 5.04 21.70 3.23
C SER A 255 3.85 20.96 2.60
N ILE A 256 3.22 21.63 1.64
CA ILE A 256 2.24 21.05 0.71
C ILE A 256 2.51 21.63 -0.68
N THR A 257 2.82 20.76 -1.64
CA THR A 257 3.38 21.16 -2.94
C THR A 257 2.80 20.33 -4.09
N GLN A 258 2.66 20.92 -5.28
CA GLN A 258 2.24 20.23 -6.50
C GLN A 258 3.05 20.74 -7.69
N THR A 259 3.49 19.82 -8.55
CA THR A 259 4.14 20.15 -9.83
C THR A 259 3.13 20.00 -10.96
N LEU A 260 2.87 21.10 -11.67
CA LEU A 260 2.06 21.14 -12.89
C LEU A 260 2.97 20.86 -14.09
N ASN A 261 2.57 19.94 -14.97
CA ASN A 261 3.31 19.57 -16.17
C ASN A 261 2.49 19.81 -17.45
N ASP A 262 3.18 19.83 -18.58
CA ASP A 262 2.63 20.06 -19.93
C ASP A 262 1.82 21.36 -20.03
N ILE A 263 2.20 22.41 -19.32
CA ILE A 263 1.53 23.72 -19.37
C ILE A 263 2.20 24.65 -20.40
N PRO A 264 1.48 25.64 -20.97
CA PRO A 264 2.07 26.61 -21.89
C PRO A 264 3.26 27.39 -21.31
N ASN A 265 4.27 27.68 -22.13
CA ASN A 265 5.32 28.62 -21.75
C ASN A 265 4.75 30.05 -21.63
N GLY A 266 5.19 30.80 -20.62
CA GLY A 266 4.76 32.19 -20.40
C GLY A 266 4.80 32.62 -18.92
N THR A 267 4.17 33.76 -18.63
CA THR A 267 4.10 34.33 -17.27
C THR A 267 2.84 33.82 -16.57
N TYR A 268 3.01 33.33 -15.34
CA TYR A 268 1.93 32.87 -14.48
C TYR A 268 1.85 33.71 -13.20
N GLY A 269 0.64 33.97 -12.74
CA GLY A 269 0.34 34.48 -11.40
C GLY A 269 -0.21 33.37 -10.51
N MET A 270 0.22 33.32 -9.25
CA MET A 270 -0.27 32.37 -8.25
C MET A 270 -0.75 33.12 -7.00
N THR A 271 -1.90 32.72 -6.47
CA THR A 271 -2.43 33.13 -5.16
C THR A 271 -3.21 31.96 -4.53
N LEU A 272 -3.50 32.06 -3.24
CA LEU A 272 -4.32 31.11 -2.48
C LEU A 272 -5.06 31.83 -1.35
N GLN A 273 -6.05 31.16 -0.76
CA GLN A 273 -6.54 31.52 0.57
C GLN A 273 -5.70 30.81 1.62
N GLY A 274 -5.23 31.55 2.61
CA GLY A 274 -4.38 30.98 3.63
C GLY A 274 -3.87 31.99 4.61
N TYR A 275 -3.51 31.53 5.81
CA TYR A 275 -2.89 32.36 6.83
C TYR A 275 -1.83 31.57 7.60
N TYR A 276 -0.96 32.33 8.27
CA TYR A 276 -0.02 31.84 9.25
C TYR A 276 -0.33 32.44 10.63
N ARG A 277 -0.15 31.65 11.68
CA ARG A 277 -0.15 32.08 13.08
C ARG A 277 1.17 31.69 13.72
N GLU A 278 1.94 32.66 14.19
CA GLU A 278 3.22 32.40 14.85
C GLU A 278 3.02 32.07 16.33
N GLY A 279 2.88 30.78 16.63
CA GLY A 279 2.69 30.27 18.00
C GLY A 279 1.25 30.30 18.50
N SER A 280 1.10 30.16 19.82
CA SER A 280 -0.19 30.03 20.49
C SER A 280 -1.05 31.31 20.44
N ALA A 281 -2.36 31.13 20.25
CA ALA A 281 -3.38 32.14 20.52
C ALA A 281 -4.22 31.82 21.79
N ASP A 282 -3.94 30.71 22.48
CA ASP A 282 -4.77 30.14 23.55
C ASP A 282 -4.37 30.65 24.96
N ASP A 283 -5.02 30.18 26.02
CA ASP A 283 -4.77 30.57 27.43
C ASP A 283 -3.35 30.24 27.95
N VAL A 284 -2.56 29.47 27.19
CA VAL A 284 -1.17 29.12 27.52
C VAL A 284 -0.26 29.64 26.42
N LYS A 285 0.85 30.28 26.82
CA LYS A 285 1.97 30.64 25.94
C LYS A 285 2.60 29.36 25.37
N ASP A 286 3.54 29.50 24.44
CA ASP A 286 4.35 28.35 24.00
C ASP A 286 4.95 27.61 25.23
N TRP A 287 5.24 26.31 25.08
CA TRP A 287 5.66 25.40 26.15
C TRP A 287 6.88 25.89 26.95
N ASP A 288 7.70 26.76 26.37
CA ASP A 288 8.82 27.41 27.05
C ASP A 288 8.41 28.41 28.15
N GLY A 289 7.13 28.80 28.22
CA GLY A 289 6.55 29.78 29.16
C GLY A 289 7.04 31.22 28.99
N ASN A 290 7.92 31.49 28.02
CA ASN A 290 8.63 32.75 27.82
C ASN A 290 8.31 33.41 26.47
N SER A 291 7.88 32.64 25.50
CA SER A 291 7.44 33.13 24.20
C SER A 291 6.17 33.98 24.31
N LEU A 292 6.07 34.94 23.40
CA LEU A 292 4.93 35.84 23.28
C LEU A 292 3.74 35.11 22.62
N PHE A 293 2.51 35.53 22.94
CA PHE A 293 1.36 35.06 22.17
C PHE A 293 1.45 35.56 20.72
N ALA A 294 0.82 34.84 19.78
CA ALA A 294 0.80 35.23 18.37
C ALA A 294 0.29 36.68 18.19
N TYR A 295 -0.70 37.11 18.99
CA TYR A 295 -1.19 38.50 18.95
C TYR A 295 -0.18 39.51 19.52
N ASP A 296 0.62 39.12 20.53
CA ASP A 296 1.70 39.98 21.04
C ASP A 296 2.80 40.19 20.00
N LEU A 297 3.08 39.18 19.17
CA LEU A 297 3.99 39.31 18.02
C LEU A 297 3.38 40.22 16.94
N TYR A 298 2.12 40.00 16.58
CA TYR A 298 1.42 40.80 15.56
C TYR A 298 1.31 42.28 15.94
N LYS A 299 0.80 42.59 17.15
CA LYS A 299 0.54 43.97 17.60
C LYS A 299 1.81 44.83 17.67
N ASP A 300 2.95 44.20 17.96
CA ASP A 300 4.26 44.83 18.08
C ASP A 300 5.03 44.87 16.74
N GLY A 301 4.51 44.25 15.67
CA GLY A 301 5.19 44.14 14.37
C GLY A 301 6.41 43.22 14.41
N LYS A 302 6.33 42.11 15.15
CA LYS A 302 7.40 41.14 15.42
C LYS A 302 7.16 39.73 14.86
N GLU A 303 6.04 39.47 14.19
CA GLU A 303 5.86 38.21 13.45
C GLU A 303 6.92 38.09 12.34
N ASN A 304 7.50 36.91 12.22
CA ASN A 304 8.56 36.59 11.25
C ASN A 304 7.99 36.00 9.95
N HIS A 305 6.74 35.53 9.96
CA HIS A 305 6.04 34.92 8.81
C HIS A 305 6.83 33.77 8.15
N TYR A 306 7.27 32.80 8.95
CA TYR A 306 8.10 31.68 8.48
C TYR A 306 7.45 30.81 7.39
N ALA A 307 6.11 30.77 7.33
CA ALA A 307 5.39 30.05 6.28
C ALA A 307 5.24 30.91 5.01
N THR A 308 5.70 30.38 3.88
CA THR A 308 5.71 31.06 2.58
C THR A 308 4.95 30.26 1.54
N TYR A 309 4.25 30.94 0.64
CA TYR A 309 3.70 30.35 -0.58
C TYR A 309 4.59 30.67 -1.78
N PHE A 310 4.66 29.76 -2.75
CA PHE A 310 5.65 29.82 -3.83
C PHE A 310 5.13 29.36 -5.19
N ALA A 311 5.75 29.89 -6.24
CA ALA A 311 5.57 29.50 -7.64
C ALA A 311 6.94 29.49 -8.34
N ASN A 312 7.49 28.30 -8.57
CA ASN A 312 8.92 28.06 -8.78
C ASN A 312 9.75 28.78 -7.68
N THR A 313 10.75 29.58 -8.05
CA THR A 313 11.60 30.32 -7.09
C THR A 313 10.96 31.59 -6.50
N THR A 314 9.83 32.05 -7.04
CA THR A 314 9.15 33.23 -6.50
C THR A 314 8.38 32.84 -5.24
N THR A 315 8.64 33.52 -4.12
CA THR A 315 8.01 33.25 -2.82
C THR A 315 7.42 34.52 -2.21
N ALA A 316 6.38 34.39 -1.39
CA ALA A 316 5.91 35.45 -0.49
C ALA A 316 5.43 34.87 0.86
N PRO A 317 5.51 35.63 1.96
CA PRO A 317 5.00 35.22 3.26
C PRO A 317 3.47 35.09 3.24
N LEU A 318 2.93 34.07 3.91
CA LEU A 318 1.50 34.03 4.21
C LEU A 318 1.13 35.20 5.13
N ILE A 319 -0.03 35.81 4.88
CA ILE A 319 -0.62 36.82 5.76
C ILE A 319 -0.85 36.27 7.17
N SER A 320 -0.79 37.16 8.17
CA SER A 320 -1.10 36.79 9.55
C SER A 320 -2.59 36.45 9.69
N ILE A 321 -2.93 35.50 10.56
CA ILE A 321 -4.32 35.23 10.96
C ILE A 321 -5.03 36.49 11.48
N PHE A 322 -4.28 37.46 12.03
CA PHE A 322 -4.83 38.69 12.58
C PHE A 322 -5.21 39.75 11.53
N GLU A 323 -4.78 39.62 10.27
CA GLU A 323 -5.23 40.48 9.16
C GLU A 323 -6.73 40.28 8.85
N GLY A 324 -7.27 39.08 9.13
CA GLY A 324 -8.70 38.77 8.99
C GLY A 324 -9.52 38.94 10.26
N ALA A 325 -8.90 39.22 11.41
CA ALA A 325 -9.54 39.18 12.72
C ALA A 325 -10.65 40.22 12.90
N LYS A 326 -11.67 39.87 13.71
CA LYS A 326 -12.80 40.74 14.04
C LYS A 326 -12.64 41.38 15.41
N ASP A 327 -13.26 42.55 15.61
CA ASP A 327 -13.29 43.25 16.91
C ASP A 327 -14.40 42.72 17.86
N ALA A 328 -15.18 41.73 17.42
CA ALA A 328 -16.23 41.07 18.18
C ALA A 328 -16.49 39.67 17.60
N TYR A 329 -17.13 38.80 18.39
CA TYR A 329 -17.58 37.47 17.95
C TYR A 329 -18.40 37.55 16.65
N GLU A 330 -17.98 36.78 15.65
CA GLU A 330 -18.70 36.56 14.39
C GLU A 330 -18.60 35.07 14.05
N LYS A 331 -19.57 34.50 13.33
CA LYS A 331 -19.51 33.07 12.97
C LYS A 331 -18.25 32.79 12.13
N GLY A 332 -17.47 31.78 12.52
CA GLY A 332 -16.14 31.48 11.96
C GLY A 332 -14.99 32.33 12.52
N TYR A 333 -15.27 33.28 13.41
CA TYR A 333 -14.31 34.09 14.17
C TYR A 333 -14.73 34.06 15.64
N GLU A 334 -14.63 32.86 16.22
CA GLU A 334 -15.33 32.50 17.44
C GLU A 334 -14.39 32.38 18.65
N TYR A 335 -13.09 32.54 18.43
CA TYR A 335 -12.07 32.51 19.47
C TYR A 335 -11.41 33.88 19.62
N ASN A 336 -11.49 34.46 20.82
CA ASN A 336 -10.79 35.70 21.16
C ASN A 336 -9.35 35.36 21.55
N ALA A 337 -8.38 35.76 20.72
CA ALA A 337 -6.98 35.41 20.93
C ALA A 337 -6.44 36.03 22.22
N LYS A 338 -5.52 35.35 22.89
CA LYS A 338 -4.89 35.86 24.10
C LYS A 338 -3.70 36.77 23.81
N MET A 339 -3.41 37.62 24.79
CA MET A 339 -2.26 38.51 24.82
C MET A 339 -1.70 38.62 26.24
N THR A 340 -0.44 39.04 26.36
CA THR A 340 0.19 39.27 27.66
C THR A 340 -0.32 40.58 28.27
N ASP A 341 -0.86 40.53 29.48
CA ASP A 341 -1.19 41.73 30.25
C ASP A 341 0.10 42.55 30.51
N PRO A 342 0.13 43.86 30.15
CA PRO A 342 1.35 44.66 30.26
C PRO A 342 1.77 44.97 31.70
N ASP A 343 0.85 44.90 32.67
CA ASP A 343 1.09 45.22 34.08
C ASP A 343 1.29 43.94 34.92
N PHE A 344 0.58 42.85 34.59
CA PHE A 344 0.54 41.61 35.38
C PHE A 344 1.20 40.40 34.72
N LEU A 345 1.48 40.44 33.42
CA LEU A 345 2.03 39.35 32.59
C LEU A 345 1.16 38.09 32.42
N ASP A 346 -0.02 38.07 33.05
CA ASP A 346 -1.04 37.03 32.91
C ASP A 346 -1.65 37.03 31.48
N PRO A 347 -2.20 35.89 31.02
CA PRO A 347 -3.00 35.82 29.80
C PRO A 347 -4.30 36.61 29.94
N ILE A 348 -4.56 37.52 29.00
CA ILE A 348 -5.83 38.25 28.90
C ILE A 348 -6.35 38.28 27.46
N GLU A 349 -7.64 38.54 27.31
CA GLU A 349 -8.29 38.71 26.02
C GLU A 349 -7.68 39.88 25.20
N SER A 350 -7.25 39.62 23.97
CA SER A 350 -6.76 40.66 23.04
C SER A 350 -7.85 41.60 22.54
N GLY A 351 -9.09 41.12 22.50
CA GLY A 351 -10.21 41.76 21.79
C GLY A 351 -10.23 41.45 20.28
N LYS A 352 -9.34 40.59 19.78
CA LYS A 352 -9.30 40.13 18.39
C LYS A 352 -9.80 38.70 18.28
N TRP A 353 -10.88 38.55 17.53
CA TRP A 353 -11.56 37.30 17.27
C TRP A 353 -11.07 36.68 15.97
N VAL A 354 -10.55 35.46 16.05
CA VAL A 354 -9.94 34.69 14.97
C VAL A 354 -10.63 33.33 14.83
N PRO A 355 -10.46 32.63 13.68
CA PRO A 355 -10.69 31.19 13.63
C PRO A 355 -9.75 30.48 14.62
N ASN A 356 -10.22 29.44 15.30
CA ASN A 356 -9.38 28.51 16.08
C ASN A 356 -9.84 27.05 15.92
N SER A 357 -10.45 26.74 14.77
CA SER A 357 -10.62 25.37 14.27
C SER A 357 -10.61 25.38 12.74
N THR A 358 -10.37 24.23 12.12
CA THR A 358 -10.39 24.08 10.66
C THR A 358 -11.78 24.32 10.06
N ASP A 359 -12.86 24.00 10.77
CA ASP A 359 -14.24 24.36 10.41
C ASP A 359 -14.45 25.88 10.37
N GLN A 360 -13.93 26.61 11.36
CA GLN A 360 -14.02 28.07 11.40
C GLN A 360 -13.17 28.70 10.30
N ALA A 361 -11.98 28.14 10.02
CA ALA A 361 -11.10 28.59 8.95
C ALA A 361 -11.73 28.37 7.56
N SER A 362 -12.31 27.19 7.34
CA SER A 362 -13.08 26.85 6.14
C SER A 362 -14.27 27.79 5.97
N TRP A 363 -15.05 28.04 7.03
CA TRP A 363 -16.14 29.02 7.01
C TRP A 363 -15.66 30.42 6.63
N ALA A 364 -14.54 30.89 7.19
CA ALA A 364 -13.97 32.19 6.90
C ALA A 364 -13.48 32.31 5.43
N MET A 365 -12.76 31.30 4.93
CA MET A 365 -12.25 31.28 3.56
C MET A 365 -13.37 31.15 2.53
N PHE A 366 -14.37 30.30 2.78
CA PHE A 366 -15.56 30.19 1.93
C PHE A 366 -16.32 31.53 1.78
N HIS A 367 -16.31 32.37 2.82
CA HIS A 367 -16.87 33.73 2.76
C HIS A 367 -15.88 34.81 2.25
N GLY A 368 -14.78 34.39 1.62
CA GLY A 368 -13.85 35.27 0.89
C GLY A 368 -12.72 35.87 1.73
N ALA A 369 -12.49 35.42 2.96
CA ALA A 369 -11.38 35.91 3.79
C ALA A 369 -10.01 35.33 3.38
N TYR A 370 -8.93 35.93 3.87
CA TYR A 370 -7.57 35.41 3.78
C TYR A 370 -6.98 35.18 2.37
N TRP A 371 -7.41 35.95 1.36
CA TRP A 371 -6.71 35.98 0.06
C TRP A 371 -5.31 36.58 0.20
N ASN A 372 -4.29 35.84 -0.20
CA ASN A 372 -2.92 36.32 -0.26
C ASN A 372 -2.68 37.15 -1.55
N PRO A 373 -1.71 38.09 -1.56
CA PRO A 373 -1.28 38.76 -2.79
C PRO A 373 -0.91 37.77 -3.92
N GLU A 374 -1.04 38.19 -5.17
CA GLU A 374 -0.60 37.35 -6.30
C GLU A 374 0.92 37.51 -6.52
N ILE A 375 1.66 36.40 -6.48
CA ILE A 375 3.06 36.34 -6.91
C ILE A 375 3.15 35.95 -8.38
N LYS A 376 4.21 36.39 -9.08
CA LYS A 376 4.38 36.11 -10.52
C LYS A 376 5.70 35.42 -10.83
N THR A 377 5.62 34.39 -11.66
CA THR A 377 6.76 33.58 -12.07
C THR A 377 6.70 33.30 -13.57
N SER A 378 7.85 32.97 -14.15
CA SER A 378 7.98 32.65 -15.58
C SER A 378 8.20 31.16 -15.76
N VAL A 379 7.41 30.57 -16.65
CA VAL A 379 7.46 29.16 -17.01
C VAL A 379 8.01 29.01 -18.41
N ALA A 380 9.01 28.14 -18.52
CA ALA A 380 9.55 27.63 -19.77
C ALA A 380 9.78 26.11 -19.61
N GLY A 381 9.73 25.35 -20.70
CA GLY A 381 9.79 23.88 -20.64
C GLY A 381 8.56 23.21 -20.02
N GLY A 382 7.46 23.94 -19.85
CA GLY A 382 6.14 23.41 -19.50
C GLY A 382 5.94 22.84 -18.10
N SER A 383 6.82 23.13 -17.13
CA SER A 383 6.64 22.73 -15.73
C SER A 383 6.58 23.91 -14.76
N LEU A 384 5.75 23.79 -13.72
CA LEU A 384 5.57 24.80 -12.67
C LEU A 384 5.31 24.11 -11.32
N SER A 385 6.20 24.30 -10.35
CA SER A 385 5.98 23.87 -8.98
C SER A 385 5.29 24.96 -8.16
N ILE A 386 4.21 24.63 -7.47
CA ILE A 386 3.47 25.53 -6.57
C ILE A 386 3.30 24.91 -5.19
N GLY A 387 3.10 25.75 -4.18
CA GLY A 387 2.72 25.25 -2.85
C GLY A 387 2.92 26.24 -1.73
N VAL A 388 2.94 25.69 -0.52
CA VAL A 388 3.32 26.37 0.73
C VAL A 388 4.39 25.56 1.44
N LYS A 389 5.38 26.25 2.04
CA LYS A 389 6.45 25.64 2.84
C LYS A 389 6.88 26.49 4.03
N LYS A 390 7.38 25.82 5.06
CA LYS A 390 8.01 26.37 6.26
C LYS A 390 9.23 25.52 6.62
N GLU A 391 10.37 26.17 6.87
CA GLU A 391 11.65 25.53 7.20
C GLU A 391 12.18 25.91 8.60
N GLN A 392 11.38 26.63 9.40
CA GLN A 392 11.73 27.08 10.75
C GLN A 392 10.70 26.62 11.78
N GLY A 393 11.18 25.96 12.83
CA GLY A 393 10.33 25.46 13.91
C GLY A 393 9.82 26.56 14.84
N VAL A 394 8.53 26.44 15.16
CA VAL A 394 7.75 27.23 16.13
C VAL A 394 6.68 26.26 16.65
N ASN A 395 6.55 26.08 17.96
CA ASN A 395 5.50 25.21 18.52
C ASN A 395 4.16 25.99 18.59
N ASP A 396 3.05 25.25 18.48
CA ASP A 396 1.67 25.75 18.36
C ASP A 396 1.40 26.70 17.19
N ASP A 397 2.34 26.79 16.24
CA ASP A 397 2.20 27.49 14.98
C ASP A 397 1.10 26.88 14.12
N TRP A 398 0.47 27.68 13.26
CA TRP A 398 -0.66 27.21 12.49
C TRP A 398 -0.65 27.76 11.07
N ILE A 399 -0.64 26.85 10.10
CA ILE A 399 -0.79 27.13 8.68
C ILE A 399 -2.10 26.51 8.23
N ILE A 400 -3.03 27.33 7.75
CA ILE A 400 -4.21 26.87 7.02
C ILE A 400 -4.12 27.38 5.59
N VAL A 401 -4.38 26.50 4.61
CA VAL A 401 -4.34 26.82 3.17
C VAL A 401 -5.48 26.14 2.41
N ASP A 402 -5.99 26.83 1.39
CA ASP A 402 -7.10 26.40 0.53
C ASP A 402 -7.18 27.26 -0.75
N ASN A 403 -8.03 26.89 -1.70
CA ASN A 403 -8.46 27.71 -2.83
C ASN A 403 -7.29 28.31 -3.65
N PHE A 404 -6.32 27.47 -4.01
CA PHE A 404 -5.22 27.85 -4.89
C PHE A 404 -5.76 28.30 -6.26
N LYS A 405 -5.24 29.41 -6.78
CA LYS A 405 -5.59 29.99 -8.09
C LYS A 405 -4.37 30.25 -8.92
N LEU A 406 -4.53 30.04 -10.22
CA LEU A 406 -3.49 30.25 -11.23
C LEU A 406 -4.01 31.15 -12.34
N THR A 407 -3.25 32.19 -12.67
CA THR A 407 -3.55 33.16 -13.73
C THR A 407 -2.51 33.03 -14.84
N TYR A 408 -2.91 32.86 -16.11
CA TYR A 408 -1.99 32.95 -17.25
C TYR A 408 -1.98 34.37 -17.83
N TYR A 409 -0.81 35.01 -17.90
CA TYR A 409 -0.62 36.39 -18.39
C TYR A 409 -0.11 36.47 -19.84
N GLY A 410 -0.01 35.33 -20.53
CA GLY A 410 0.50 35.26 -21.91
C GLY A 410 1.97 34.83 -22.01
N SER A 411 2.45 34.66 -23.24
CA SER A 411 3.70 33.98 -23.60
C SER A 411 5.01 34.74 -23.30
N LYS A 412 4.96 35.79 -22.48
CA LYS A 412 6.18 36.51 -22.04
C LYS A 412 6.91 35.69 -20.98
N ILE A 413 8.23 35.70 -21.03
CA ILE A 413 9.10 34.96 -20.11
C ILE A 413 10.18 35.92 -19.62
N ASP A 414 10.40 35.94 -18.31
CA ASP A 414 11.59 36.51 -17.68
C ASP A 414 12.69 35.43 -17.66
N LEU A 415 13.81 35.72 -18.34
CA LEU A 415 14.93 34.79 -18.45
C LEU A 415 15.64 34.58 -17.10
N ASP A 416 15.70 35.62 -16.25
CA ASP A 416 16.43 35.54 -14.99
C ASP A 416 15.65 34.64 -14.00
N GLN A 417 14.32 34.75 -13.95
CA GLN A 417 13.46 33.84 -13.16
C GLN A 417 13.58 32.37 -13.60
N VAL A 418 13.64 32.11 -14.91
CA VAL A 418 13.83 30.75 -15.44
C VAL A 418 15.23 30.23 -15.10
N LYS A 419 16.25 31.10 -15.15
CA LYS A 419 17.62 30.74 -14.76
C LYS A 419 17.75 30.43 -13.27
N GLU A 420 17.07 31.19 -12.41
CA GLU A 420 16.95 30.88 -10.97
C GLU A 420 16.24 29.54 -10.73
N THR A 421 15.16 29.26 -11.47
CA THR A 421 14.43 27.99 -11.40
C THR A 421 15.33 26.80 -11.74
N LEU A 422 16.15 26.91 -12.79
CA LEU A 422 17.15 25.89 -13.13
C LEU A 422 18.25 25.75 -12.03
N ALA A 423 18.71 26.86 -11.44
CA ALA A 423 19.68 26.81 -10.35
C ALA A 423 19.13 26.05 -9.13
N GLN A 424 17.87 26.29 -8.78
CA GLN A 424 17.19 25.64 -7.67
C GLN A 424 16.97 24.14 -7.95
N ALA A 425 16.53 23.78 -9.16
CA ALA A 425 16.39 22.37 -9.56
C ALA A 425 17.73 21.61 -9.49
N ILE A 426 18.84 22.22 -9.94
CA ILE A 426 20.19 21.64 -9.82
C ILE A 426 20.56 21.42 -8.35
N LYS A 427 20.34 22.41 -7.48
CA LYS A 427 20.61 22.32 -6.04
C LYS A 427 19.80 21.20 -5.38
N ASP A 428 18.53 21.07 -5.72
CA ASP A 428 17.65 20.05 -5.15
C ASP A 428 18.06 18.64 -5.62
N ALA A 429 18.46 18.48 -6.88
CA ALA A 429 19.05 17.24 -7.38
C ALA A 429 20.40 16.90 -6.70
N GLU A 430 21.25 17.89 -6.43
CA GLU A 430 22.49 17.68 -5.69
C GLU A 430 22.27 17.23 -4.23
N ALA A 431 21.09 17.49 -3.66
CA ALA A 431 20.69 17.02 -2.33
C ALA A 431 20.12 15.59 -2.33
N VAL A 432 19.77 15.01 -3.49
CA VAL A 432 19.22 13.64 -3.57
C VAL A 432 20.31 12.61 -3.34
N THR A 433 20.19 11.90 -2.22
CA THR A 433 21.07 10.76 -1.85
C THR A 433 20.46 9.40 -2.18
N ALA A 434 19.14 9.32 -2.34
CA ALA A 434 18.41 8.10 -2.69
C ALA A 434 18.74 7.63 -4.13
N ARG A 435 18.68 6.32 -4.36
CA ARG A 435 18.97 5.70 -5.68
C ARG A 435 17.97 4.60 -6.02
N SER A 436 17.52 4.59 -7.27
CA SER A 436 16.56 3.64 -7.83
C SER A 436 17.27 2.65 -8.77
N THR A 437 16.60 2.09 -9.77
CA THR A 437 17.19 1.19 -10.80
C THR A 437 18.35 1.85 -11.56
N ASP A 438 19.19 1.08 -12.23
CA ASP A 438 20.34 1.63 -12.96
C ASP A 438 19.88 2.57 -14.10
N ALA A 439 18.78 2.24 -14.79
CA ALA A 439 18.14 3.09 -15.78
C ALA A 439 17.64 4.43 -15.19
N ILE A 440 16.93 4.42 -14.05
CA ILE A 440 16.43 5.64 -13.41
C ILE A 440 17.59 6.49 -12.85
N ASN A 441 18.61 5.84 -12.24
CA ASN A 441 19.83 6.53 -11.79
C ASN A 441 20.54 7.23 -12.95
N LYS A 442 20.64 6.56 -14.11
CA LYS A 442 21.21 7.14 -15.31
C LYS A 442 20.39 8.32 -15.83
N MET A 443 19.06 8.19 -15.92
CA MET A 443 18.18 9.29 -16.34
C MET A 443 18.35 10.52 -15.43
N PHE A 444 18.46 10.30 -14.12
CA PHE A 444 18.70 11.34 -13.13
C PHE A 444 20.07 12.02 -13.30
N ASP A 445 21.15 11.23 -13.39
CA ASP A 445 22.50 11.77 -13.55
C ASP A 445 22.68 12.49 -14.90
N GLU A 446 22.06 12.01 -15.98
CA GLU A 446 22.05 12.66 -17.30
C GLU A 446 21.25 13.98 -17.28
N ALA A 447 20.09 14.02 -16.62
CA ALA A 447 19.30 15.25 -16.46
C ALA A 447 20.08 16.31 -15.66
N LEU A 448 20.72 15.93 -14.55
CA LEU A 448 21.54 16.82 -13.72
C LEU A 448 22.77 17.34 -14.48
N ALA A 449 23.47 16.48 -15.23
CA ALA A 449 24.63 16.87 -16.04
C ALA A 449 24.22 17.85 -17.16
N ASN A 450 23.09 17.58 -17.83
CA ASN A 450 22.55 18.48 -18.85
C ASN A 450 22.14 19.83 -18.25
N GLY A 451 21.43 19.85 -17.13
CA GLY A 451 21.01 21.09 -16.47
C GLY A 451 22.18 21.97 -16.06
N LYS A 452 23.25 21.41 -15.49
CA LYS A 452 24.49 22.14 -15.20
C LYS A 452 25.11 22.77 -16.45
N SER A 453 25.23 21.99 -17.53
CA SER A 453 25.73 22.50 -18.82
C SER A 453 24.87 23.63 -19.38
N VAL A 454 23.54 23.48 -19.35
CA VAL A 454 22.58 24.49 -19.84
C VAL A 454 22.62 25.76 -18.98
N TYR A 455 22.73 25.64 -17.66
CA TYR A 455 22.83 26.77 -16.73
C TYR A 455 24.08 27.64 -16.97
N GLU A 456 25.21 27.00 -17.27
CA GLU A 456 26.47 27.69 -17.57
C GLU A 456 26.49 28.32 -18.97
N THR A 457 25.92 27.66 -19.98
CA THR A 457 26.18 27.98 -21.40
C THR A 457 25.02 28.57 -22.19
N SER A 458 23.76 28.30 -21.79
CA SER A 458 22.60 28.75 -22.57
C SER A 458 22.20 30.19 -22.25
N THR A 459 21.52 30.81 -23.21
CA THR A 459 20.78 32.08 -23.06
C THR A 459 19.33 31.94 -23.54
N ASP A 460 18.87 30.71 -23.76
CA ASP A 460 17.52 30.39 -24.23
C ASP A 460 16.68 29.90 -23.05
N ALA A 461 15.60 30.65 -22.74
CA ALA A 461 14.74 30.31 -21.62
C ALA A 461 14.03 28.96 -21.81
N THR A 462 13.71 28.57 -23.04
CA THR A 462 13.06 27.28 -23.33
C THR A 462 14.01 26.14 -23.00
N GLN A 463 15.28 26.21 -23.42
CA GLN A 463 16.28 25.20 -23.06
C GLN A 463 16.53 25.13 -21.55
N MET A 464 16.62 26.27 -20.87
CA MET A 464 16.78 26.31 -19.40
C MET A 464 15.58 25.67 -18.68
N GLY A 465 14.37 26.00 -19.12
CA GLY A 465 13.14 25.46 -18.57
C GLY A 465 12.98 23.96 -18.83
N GLU A 466 13.27 23.49 -20.05
CA GLU A 466 13.27 22.05 -20.40
C GLU A 466 14.27 21.28 -19.52
N ALA A 467 15.45 21.83 -19.27
CA ALA A 467 16.45 21.22 -18.40
C ALA A 467 16.01 21.21 -16.93
N ALA A 468 15.34 22.26 -16.45
CA ALA A 468 14.77 22.30 -15.10
C ALA A 468 13.64 21.26 -14.94
N THR A 469 12.70 21.21 -15.90
CA THR A 469 11.63 20.20 -15.96
C THR A 469 12.18 18.79 -15.95
N ALA A 470 13.22 18.50 -16.75
CA ALA A 470 13.85 17.18 -16.80
C ALA A 470 14.44 16.77 -15.44
N ILE A 471 15.08 17.70 -14.73
CA ILE A 471 15.59 17.45 -13.37
C ILE A 471 14.45 17.21 -12.38
N THR A 472 13.43 18.08 -12.34
CA THR A 472 12.28 17.95 -11.42
C THR A 472 11.57 16.60 -11.60
N ASN A 473 11.31 16.20 -12.85
CA ASN A 473 10.69 14.91 -13.16
C ASN A 473 11.58 13.73 -12.74
N ALA A 474 12.91 13.83 -12.88
CA ALA A 474 13.83 12.80 -12.43
C ALA A 474 13.92 12.69 -10.90
N ILE A 475 13.87 13.81 -10.17
CA ILE A 475 13.76 13.83 -8.69
C ILE A 475 12.46 13.14 -8.26
N GLN A 476 11.33 13.48 -8.89
CA GLN A 476 10.03 12.87 -8.58
C GLN A 476 10.07 11.34 -8.78
N LEU A 477 10.51 10.87 -9.95
CA LEU A 477 10.62 9.44 -10.24
C LEU A 477 11.58 8.72 -9.28
N MET A 478 12.66 9.37 -8.84
CA MET A 478 13.57 8.83 -7.83
C MET A 478 12.87 8.63 -6.48
N ASN A 479 12.12 9.63 -6.02
CA ASN A 479 11.39 9.59 -4.75
C ASN A 479 10.28 8.52 -4.78
N GLU A 480 9.59 8.35 -5.91
CA GLU A 480 8.52 7.35 -6.08
C GLU A 480 9.04 5.89 -6.11
N THR A 481 10.30 5.66 -6.50
CA THR A 481 10.79 4.30 -6.82
C THR A 481 11.95 3.80 -5.96
N SER A 482 12.74 4.67 -5.33
CA SER A 482 14.00 4.31 -4.66
C SER A 482 13.87 3.27 -3.54
N THR A 483 12.79 3.32 -2.75
CA THR A 483 12.50 2.36 -1.66
C THR A 483 12.32 0.94 -2.20
N ASN A 484 11.38 0.74 -3.13
CA ASN A 484 11.09 -0.60 -3.67
C ASN A 484 12.20 -1.10 -4.60
N ALA A 485 12.90 -0.22 -5.32
CA ALA A 485 14.11 -0.59 -6.06
C ALA A 485 15.24 -1.08 -5.13
N THR A 486 15.32 -0.54 -3.91
CA THR A 486 16.30 -1.00 -2.90
C THR A 486 15.91 -2.36 -2.33
N PHE A 487 14.64 -2.57 -1.98
CA PHE A 487 14.15 -3.89 -1.58
C PHE A 487 14.30 -4.93 -2.71
N LEU A 488 14.10 -4.55 -3.97
CA LEU A 488 14.31 -5.41 -5.14
C LEU A 488 15.77 -5.87 -5.25
N ARG A 489 16.75 -4.95 -5.16
CA ARG A 489 18.18 -5.31 -5.12
C ARG A 489 18.53 -6.24 -3.97
N GLN A 490 18.04 -5.96 -2.76
CA GLN A 490 18.28 -6.82 -1.59
C GLN A 490 17.67 -8.21 -1.80
N THR A 491 16.44 -8.28 -2.31
CA THR A 491 15.74 -9.55 -2.62
C THR A 491 16.47 -10.34 -3.71
N VAL A 492 16.99 -9.69 -4.75
CA VAL A 492 17.82 -10.31 -5.81
C VAL A 492 19.10 -10.91 -5.22
N ALA A 493 19.81 -10.19 -4.34
CA ALA A 493 21.03 -10.69 -3.70
C ALA A 493 20.76 -11.91 -2.78
N LEU A 494 19.68 -11.87 -1.99
CA LEU A 494 19.25 -13.01 -1.16
C LEU A 494 18.86 -14.22 -2.03
N SER A 495 18.08 -13.98 -3.09
CA SER A 495 17.66 -15.01 -4.05
C SER A 495 18.84 -15.72 -4.74
N GLN A 496 19.94 -15.01 -5.00
CA GLN A 496 21.18 -15.61 -5.54
C GLN A 496 21.84 -16.56 -4.53
N ASN A 497 21.90 -16.17 -3.26
CA ASN A 497 22.46 -17.02 -2.18
C ASN A 497 21.58 -18.25 -1.94
N GLU A 498 20.26 -18.08 -1.99
CA GLU A 498 19.23 -19.12 -1.84
C GLU A 498 19.05 -20.00 -3.08
N LYS A 499 19.72 -19.67 -4.20
CA LYS A 499 19.66 -20.36 -5.49
C LYS A 499 18.23 -20.44 -6.05
N VAL A 500 17.47 -19.37 -5.93
CA VAL A 500 16.15 -19.23 -6.57
C VAL A 500 16.35 -19.12 -8.08
N GLU A 501 15.74 -20.03 -8.83
CA GLU A 501 15.81 -20.07 -10.30
C GLU A 501 14.45 -19.72 -10.95
N GLY A 502 14.45 -19.50 -12.26
CA GLY A 502 13.23 -19.28 -13.07
C GLY A 502 12.97 -17.83 -13.46
N ASP A 503 11.78 -17.61 -14.06
CA ASP A 503 11.43 -16.36 -14.73
C ASP A 503 11.35 -15.17 -13.77
N ALA A 504 10.86 -15.37 -12.54
CA ALA A 504 10.80 -14.31 -11.53
C ALA A 504 12.18 -13.74 -11.18
N MET A 505 13.20 -14.61 -11.05
CA MET A 505 14.58 -14.20 -10.79
C MET A 505 15.21 -13.47 -11.99
N THR A 506 14.88 -13.92 -13.19
CA THR A 506 15.34 -13.28 -14.44
C THR A 506 14.72 -11.89 -14.60
N ALA A 507 13.40 -11.77 -14.44
CA ALA A 507 12.65 -10.52 -14.53
C ALA A 507 13.07 -9.52 -13.44
N ALA A 508 13.32 -9.98 -12.20
CA ALA A 508 13.81 -9.12 -11.14
C ALA A 508 15.23 -8.60 -11.40
N THR A 509 16.13 -9.43 -11.94
CA THR A 509 17.48 -9.00 -12.32
C THR A 509 17.45 -7.99 -13.47
N ASP A 510 16.58 -8.19 -14.46
CA ASP A 510 16.37 -7.23 -15.54
C ASP A 510 15.76 -5.91 -15.02
N ALA A 511 14.76 -5.97 -14.15
CA ALA A 511 14.11 -4.79 -13.57
C ALA A 511 15.08 -3.92 -12.76
N VAL A 512 16.02 -4.50 -12.00
CA VAL A 512 17.07 -3.74 -11.30
C VAL A 512 17.90 -2.88 -12.26
N ALA A 513 18.20 -3.40 -13.45
CA ALA A 513 18.98 -2.70 -14.45
C ALA A 513 18.12 -1.72 -15.28
N ASN A 514 16.95 -2.15 -15.74
CA ASN A 514 16.27 -1.58 -16.90
C ASN A 514 14.87 -0.99 -16.61
N ALA A 515 14.24 -1.26 -15.46
CA ALA A 515 12.89 -0.76 -15.20
C ALA A 515 12.87 0.76 -14.95
N VAL A 516 11.93 1.47 -15.59
CA VAL A 516 11.75 2.93 -15.51
C VAL A 516 10.37 3.35 -14.97
N ALA A 517 9.57 2.40 -14.49
CA ALA A 517 8.23 2.62 -13.96
C ALA A 517 8.05 1.90 -12.62
N SER A 518 7.31 2.52 -11.68
CA SER A 518 7.09 1.98 -10.34
C SER A 518 6.42 0.60 -10.38
N ASP A 519 5.36 0.44 -11.18
CA ASP A 519 4.62 -0.83 -11.29
C ASP A 519 5.51 -2.00 -11.72
N ALA A 520 6.43 -1.78 -12.67
CA ALA A 520 7.37 -2.80 -13.11
C ALA A 520 8.34 -3.24 -11.99
N ILE A 521 8.81 -2.28 -11.17
CA ILE A 521 9.67 -2.54 -10.01
C ILE A 521 8.90 -3.31 -8.94
N ASN A 522 7.65 -2.91 -8.67
CA ASN A 522 6.78 -3.52 -7.67
C ASN A 522 6.40 -4.95 -8.05
N THR A 523 5.93 -5.16 -9.29
CA THR A 523 5.60 -6.51 -9.81
C THR A 523 6.82 -7.44 -9.79
N ALA A 524 8.00 -6.95 -10.17
CA ALA A 524 9.22 -7.76 -10.12
C ALA A 524 9.63 -8.14 -8.69
N LEU A 525 9.48 -7.21 -7.73
CA LEU A 525 9.75 -7.43 -6.32
C LEU A 525 8.82 -8.48 -5.71
N ASP A 526 7.51 -8.35 -5.93
CA ASP A 526 6.53 -9.25 -5.33
C ASP A 526 6.54 -10.65 -5.95
N ASN A 527 6.75 -10.75 -7.27
CA ASN A 527 6.98 -12.04 -7.93
C ASN A 527 8.24 -12.75 -7.41
N LEU A 528 9.34 -12.01 -7.19
CA LEU A 528 10.56 -12.59 -6.64
C LEU A 528 10.40 -12.99 -5.16
N ARG A 529 9.70 -12.19 -4.35
CA ARG A 529 9.33 -12.55 -2.97
C ARG A 529 8.53 -13.85 -2.93
N MET A 530 7.55 -14.03 -3.82
CA MET A 530 6.79 -15.27 -3.91
C MET A 530 7.68 -16.44 -4.35
N ALA A 531 8.56 -16.25 -5.34
CA ALA A 531 9.51 -17.27 -5.77
C ALA A 531 10.48 -17.69 -4.65
N ARG A 532 10.97 -16.75 -3.81
CA ARG A 532 11.76 -17.07 -2.60
C ARG A 532 10.96 -17.95 -1.63
N ARG A 533 9.70 -17.60 -1.34
CA ARG A 533 8.84 -18.40 -0.45
C ARG A 533 8.61 -19.81 -1.01
N LEU A 534 8.29 -19.94 -2.30
CA LEU A 534 8.11 -21.23 -2.96
C LEU A 534 9.43 -22.03 -3.07
N ASN A 535 10.59 -21.38 -3.09
CA ASN A 535 11.90 -22.04 -3.03
C ASN A 535 12.19 -22.61 -1.63
N ALA A 536 11.91 -21.83 -0.58
CA ALA A 536 12.09 -22.22 0.81
C ALA A 536 10.99 -23.18 1.35
N ALA A 537 9.82 -23.21 0.71
CA ALA A 537 8.69 -24.05 1.09
C ALA A 537 9.09 -25.53 1.19
N GLU A 538 8.69 -26.17 2.29
CA GLU A 538 8.95 -27.58 2.54
C GLU A 538 8.18 -28.46 1.56
N LYS A 539 8.86 -29.50 1.06
CA LYS A 539 8.40 -30.38 -0.02
C LYS A 539 8.79 -31.81 0.29
N HIS A 540 7.99 -32.74 -0.24
CA HIS A 540 8.27 -34.17 -0.23
C HIS A 540 8.36 -34.64 -1.68
N GLU A 541 9.51 -35.14 -2.11
CA GLU A 541 9.65 -35.72 -3.45
C GLU A 541 8.68 -36.88 -3.66
N ASN A 542 8.15 -37.02 -4.87
CA ASN A 542 7.11 -38.02 -5.12
C ASN A 542 7.72 -39.43 -5.18
N VAL A 543 7.50 -40.19 -4.11
CA VAL A 543 7.85 -41.61 -3.99
C VAL A 543 6.61 -42.51 -3.89
N PHE A 544 5.41 -41.91 -3.91
CA PHE A 544 4.15 -42.62 -3.66
C PHE A 544 3.65 -43.25 -4.95
N LYS A 545 3.30 -44.54 -4.90
CA LYS A 545 2.63 -45.21 -6.02
C LYS A 545 1.22 -44.64 -6.26
N GLY A 546 0.54 -44.25 -5.18
CA GLY A 546 -0.85 -43.79 -5.21
C GLY A 546 -1.87 -44.92 -5.15
N ASN A 547 -2.96 -44.66 -4.42
CA ASN A 547 -4.04 -45.61 -4.20
C ASN A 547 -5.24 -45.33 -5.10
N ALA A 548 -6.09 -46.35 -5.29
CA ALA A 548 -7.39 -46.16 -5.93
C ALA A 548 -8.36 -45.42 -4.99
N PRO A 549 -9.18 -44.48 -5.50
CA PRO A 549 -10.24 -43.83 -4.72
C PRO A 549 -11.25 -44.84 -4.17
N ALA A 550 -11.46 -44.81 -2.86
CA ALA A 550 -12.39 -45.66 -2.12
C ALA A 550 -12.79 -44.97 -0.81
N ALA A 551 -13.86 -45.41 -0.15
CA ALA A 551 -14.15 -44.95 1.21
C ALA A 551 -12.98 -45.26 2.16
N GLY A 552 -12.46 -44.25 2.85
CA GLY A 552 -11.27 -44.39 3.69
C GLY A 552 -10.55 -43.08 3.97
N SER A 553 -9.47 -43.14 4.75
CA SER A 553 -8.65 -41.97 5.11
C SER A 553 -7.36 -41.90 4.29
N PHE A 554 -7.05 -40.71 3.78
CA PHE A 554 -5.91 -40.45 2.92
C PHE A 554 -5.33 -39.06 3.18
N TYR A 555 -4.04 -38.89 2.91
CA TYR A 555 -3.45 -37.59 2.59
C TYR A 555 -3.57 -37.38 1.08
N LEU A 556 -4.00 -36.20 0.65
CA LEU A 556 -3.98 -35.83 -0.77
C LEU A 556 -2.66 -35.13 -1.06
N TYR A 557 -1.79 -35.74 -1.87
CA TYR A 557 -0.50 -35.17 -2.26
C TYR A 557 -0.63 -34.49 -3.63
N ASN A 558 -0.29 -33.20 -3.73
CA ASN A 558 -0.24 -32.45 -4.98
C ASN A 558 1.08 -32.71 -5.71
N VAL A 559 1.01 -33.07 -6.99
CA VAL A 559 2.21 -33.49 -7.76
C VAL A 559 3.11 -32.30 -8.10
N GLY A 560 2.56 -31.21 -8.64
CA GLY A 560 3.35 -30.05 -9.07
C GLY A 560 4.03 -29.33 -7.90
N GLN A 561 3.29 -29.11 -6.82
CA GLN A 561 3.79 -28.42 -5.63
C GLN A 561 4.57 -29.31 -4.66
N LYS A 562 4.52 -30.64 -4.83
CA LYS A 562 5.21 -31.63 -3.97
C LYS A 562 4.86 -31.50 -2.48
N ARG A 563 3.62 -31.09 -2.20
CA ARG A 563 3.08 -30.75 -0.88
C ARG A 563 1.74 -31.42 -0.68
N PHE A 564 1.30 -31.52 0.57
CA PHE A 564 0.06 -32.22 0.91
C PHE A 564 -1.07 -31.22 1.14
N PHE A 565 -2.30 -31.61 0.82
CA PHE A 565 -3.50 -30.85 1.10
C PHE A 565 -3.62 -30.53 2.60
N CYS A 566 -3.99 -29.30 2.91
CA CYS A 566 -4.30 -28.83 4.26
C CYS A 566 -5.38 -27.75 4.20
N GLY A 567 -5.86 -27.32 5.37
CA GLY A 567 -6.45 -26.00 5.51
C GLY A 567 -5.34 -24.96 5.58
N GLY A 568 -5.61 -23.76 5.11
CA GLY A 568 -4.70 -22.63 5.15
C GLY A 568 -5.39 -21.40 4.59
N ASP A 569 -4.59 -20.42 4.18
CA ASP A 569 -5.08 -19.19 3.53
C ASP A 569 -6.24 -18.59 4.38
N ASP A 570 -7.31 -18.07 3.78
CA ASP A 570 -8.42 -17.46 4.53
C ASP A 570 -8.89 -18.30 5.73
N TRP A 571 -8.80 -17.71 6.93
CA TRP A 571 -9.14 -18.27 8.26
C TRP A 571 -8.41 -19.57 8.64
N GLY A 572 -7.36 -19.99 7.92
CA GLY A 572 -6.81 -21.34 8.02
C GLY A 572 -7.78 -22.44 7.53
N ALA A 573 -8.86 -22.02 6.87
CA ALA A 573 -10.02 -22.85 6.53
C ALA A 573 -10.16 -23.09 5.03
N HIS A 574 -9.54 -22.26 4.19
CA HIS A 574 -9.59 -22.46 2.75
C HIS A 574 -8.64 -23.60 2.33
N ALA A 575 -8.96 -24.24 1.21
CA ALA A 575 -8.15 -25.30 0.62
C ALA A 575 -6.75 -24.77 0.30
N ALA A 576 -5.75 -25.51 0.75
CA ALA A 576 -4.35 -25.16 0.59
C ALA A 576 -3.46 -26.39 0.41
N VAL A 577 -2.21 -26.17 -0.02
CA VAL A 577 -1.10 -27.12 0.09
C VAL A 577 -0.11 -26.65 1.14
N GLY A 578 0.33 -27.59 1.98
CA GLY A 578 1.19 -27.36 3.12
C GLY A 578 2.01 -28.59 3.47
N PHE A 579 2.58 -28.56 4.67
CA PHE A 579 3.41 -29.63 5.20
C PHE A 579 3.15 -29.79 6.70
N PRO A 580 2.96 -30.99 7.25
CA PRO A 580 2.93 -32.31 6.61
C PRO A 580 1.61 -32.64 5.86
N GLY A 581 0.64 -31.72 5.87
CA GLY A 581 -0.72 -31.90 5.37
C GLY A 581 -1.65 -32.61 6.37
N ILE A 582 -2.94 -32.55 6.08
CA ILE A 582 -3.99 -33.18 6.90
C ILE A 582 -4.46 -34.50 6.28
N MET A 583 -4.97 -35.39 7.13
CA MET A 583 -5.62 -36.63 6.69
C MET A 583 -7.11 -36.40 6.49
N VAL A 584 -7.55 -36.40 5.23
CA VAL A 584 -8.97 -36.32 4.86
C VAL A 584 -9.62 -37.71 4.89
N THR A 585 -10.95 -37.76 4.89
CA THR A 585 -11.73 -38.99 4.75
C THR A 585 -12.66 -38.88 3.55
N LEU A 586 -12.55 -39.82 2.63
CA LEU A 586 -13.45 -39.94 1.49
C LEU A 586 -14.70 -40.70 1.93
N VAL A 587 -15.86 -40.09 1.76
CA VAL A 587 -17.18 -40.66 2.06
C VAL A 587 -17.89 -40.96 0.75
N GLU A 588 -18.29 -42.21 0.53
CA GLU A 588 -18.94 -42.66 -0.71
C GLU A 588 -20.25 -41.90 -0.99
N THR A 589 -20.48 -41.55 -2.27
CA THR A 589 -21.79 -41.14 -2.78
C THR A 589 -22.46 -42.28 -3.57
N ASP A 590 -23.62 -42.02 -4.16
CA ASP A 590 -24.29 -42.95 -5.07
C ASP A 590 -23.63 -43.05 -6.46
N GLN A 591 -22.60 -42.24 -6.73
CA GLN A 591 -21.89 -42.18 -8.01
C GLN A 591 -20.49 -42.81 -7.93
N ALA A 592 -20.13 -43.58 -8.96
CA ALA A 592 -18.83 -44.27 -9.01
C ALA A 592 -17.65 -43.28 -9.07
N ASN A 593 -16.63 -43.52 -8.24
CA ASN A 593 -15.45 -42.68 -8.06
C ASN A 593 -15.74 -41.24 -7.60
N THR A 594 -16.92 -40.99 -7.03
CA THR A 594 -17.33 -39.70 -6.48
C THR A 594 -17.48 -39.80 -4.96
N PHE A 595 -16.90 -38.84 -4.23
CA PHE A 595 -16.85 -38.83 -2.78
C PHE A 595 -17.11 -37.45 -2.22
N VAL A 596 -17.70 -37.37 -1.04
CA VAL A 596 -17.62 -36.17 -0.20
C VAL A 596 -16.28 -36.22 0.55
N ILE A 597 -15.57 -35.09 0.62
CA ILE A 597 -14.27 -34.98 1.28
C ILE A 597 -14.47 -34.36 2.67
N ASP A 598 -14.47 -35.21 3.69
CA ASP A 598 -14.40 -34.79 5.10
C ASP A 598 -12.94 -34.43 5.43
N THR A 599 -12.68 -33.14 5.65
CA THR A 599 -11.34 -32.62 5.94
C THR A 599 -10.97 -32.74 7.41
N ARG A 600 -11.98 -32.98 8.27
CA ARG A 600 -11.91 -32.93 9.74
C ARG A 600 -11.55 -31.56 10.33
N LEU A 601 -11.38 -30.52 9.50
CA LEU A 601 -11.15 -29.14 9.94
C LEU A 601 -12.46 -28.55 10.47
N ARG A 602 -12.54 -28.24 11.77
CA ARG A 602 -13.82 -27.97 12.42
C ARG A 602 -14.10 -26.48 12.62
N ASN A 603 -15.35 -26.11 12.31
CA ASN A 603 -15.95 -24.80 12.61
C ASN A 603 -17.30 -24.94 13.35
N GLY A 604 -17.60 -26.15 13.84
CA GLY A 604 -18.85 -26.48 14.52
C GLY A 604 -19.29 -27.92 14.32
N GLU A 605 -20.40 -28.29 14.95
CA GLU A 605 -20.99 -29.62 14.81
C GLU A 605 -21.47 -29.86 13.37
N ASN A 606 -20.84 -30.81 12.67
CA ASN A 606 -21.01 -31.10 11.24
C ASN A 606 -20.45 -30.06 10.24
N GLN A 607 -19.57 -29.15 10.68
CA GLN A 607 -18.89 -28.19 9.80
C GLN A 607 -17.41 -28.59 9.63
N HIS A 608 -17.13 -29.45 8.63
CA HIS A 608 -15.81 -30.05 8.38
C HIS A 608 -15.65 -30.70 6.98
N TYR A 609 -16.37 -30.21 5.97
CA TYR A 609 -16.35 -30.72 4.60
C TYR A 609 -15.83 -29.69 3.61
N LEU A 610 -15.08 -30.16 2.60
CA LEU A 610 -14.61 -29.37 1.47
C LEU A 610 -15.75 -29.09 0.48
N ASN A 611 -16.10 -27.81 0.33
CA ASN A 611 -17.13 -27.35 -0.60
C ASN A 611 -16.56 -26.81 -1.92
N TYR A 612 -17.44 -26.58 -2.91
CA TYR A 612 -17.06 -25.93 -4.17
C TYR A 612 -16.66 -24.46 -4.01
N GLY A 613 -16.89 -23.83 -2.87
CA GLY A 613 -16.34 -22.52 -2.53
C GLY A 613 -14.85 -22.56 -2.14
N GLY A 614 -14.23 -23.74 -2.07
CA GLY A 614 -12.84 -23.91 -1.62
C GLY A 614 -12.66 -23.96 -0.10
N TYR A 615 -13.71 -23.78 0.69
CA TYR A 615 -13.64 -23.88 2.15
C TYR A 615 -13.70 -25.33 2.61
N CYS A 616 -12.81 -25.69 3.53
CA CYS A 616 -12.64 -27.03 4.09
C CYS A 616 -13.46 -27.28 5.36
N ASP A 617 -13.92 -26.23 6.03
CA ASP A 617 -14.54 -26.26 7.36
C ASP A 617 -16.07 -26.11 7.33
N THR A 618 -16.72 -26.56 6.24
CA THR A 618 -18.15 -26.25 5.98
C THR A 618 -19.09 -27.41 6.27
N GLY A 619 -20.39 -27.12 6.35
CA GLY A 619 -21.44 -28.16 6.37
C GLY A 619 -21.90 -28.65 4.99
N ALA A 620 -21.33 -28.13 3.90
CA ALA A 620 -21.71 -28.49 2.54
C ALA A 620 -20.98 -29.76 2.10
N GLN A 621 -21.74 -30.83 1.87
CA GLN A 621 -21.23 -32.14 1.47
C GLN A 621 -21.17 -32.25 -0.06
N ASP A 622 -20.38 -31.38 -0.68
CA ASP A 622 -20.28 -31.33 -2.14
C ASP A 622 -19.55 -32.57 -2.69
N PRO A 623 -20.07 -33.19 -3.78
CA PRO A 623 -19.47 -34.39 -4.36
C PRO A 623 -18.25 -34.06 -5.23
N TRP A 624 -17.16 -34.80 -5.05
CA TRP A 624 -15.92 -34.66 -5.82
C TRP A 624 -15.60 -35.97 -6.57
N THR A 625 -15.48 -35.91 -7.90
CA THR A 625 -15.17 -37.07 -8.74
C THR A 625 -13.66 -37.16 -9.01
N PHE A 626 -13.08 -38.33 -8.79
CA PHE A 626 -11.67 -38.61 -9.04
C PHE A 626 -11.49 -39.21 -10.44
N VAL A 627 -10.81 -38.48 -11.32
CA VAL A 627 -10.59 -38.86 -12.72
C VAL A 627 -9.14 -39.31 -12.90
N PRO A 628 -8.87 -40.57 -13.27
CA PRO A 628 -7.50 -41.07 -13.43
C PRO A 628 -6.79 -40.41 -14.61
N VAL A 629 -5.58 -39.89 -14.36
CA VAL A 629 -4.67 -39.33 -15.38
C VAL A 629 -3.63 -40.37 -15.80
N LYS A 630 -3.03 -41.04 -14.80
CA LYS A 630 -2.08 -42.16 -14.93
C LYS A 630 -2.23 -43.08 -13.73
N GLU A 631 -1.53 -44.22 -13.68
CA GLU A 631 -1.62 -45.16 -12.54
C GLU A 631 -1.33 -44.42 -11.22
N GLY A 632 -2.29 -44.42 -10.29
CA GLY A 632 -2.18 -43.78 -8.97
C GLY A 632 -2.32 -42.25 -8.91
N VAL A 633 -2.57 -41.58 -10.04
CA VAL A 633 -2.64 -40.11 -10.12
C VAL A 633 -3.96 -39.64 -10.74
N TYR A 634 -4.60 -38.64 -10.12
CA TYR A 634 -5.97 -38.23 -10.42
C TYR A 634 -6.10 -36.71 -10.52
N ASN A 635 -6.94 -36.24 -11.44
CA ASN A 635 -7.56 -34.91 -11.33
C ASN A 635 -8.80 -35.05 -10.43
N ILE A 636 -9.00 -34.12 -9.51
CA ILE A 636 -10.18 -34.08 -8.63
C ILE A 636 -11.11 -33.00 -9.18
N LYS A 637 -12.28 -33.37 -9.67
CA LYS A 637 -13.25 -32.44 -10.27
C LYS A 637 -14.52 -32.30 -9.44
N ARG A 638 -15.22 -31.17 -9.59
CA ARG A 638 -16.61 -31.02 -9.11
C ARG A 638 -17.50 -32.12 -9.71
N GLY A 639 -18.23 -32.85 -8.87
CA GLY A 639 -19.09 -33.97 -9.28
C GLY A 639 -20.43 -33.52 -9.87
N ASN A 640 -20.90 -32.33 -9.47
CA ASN A 640 -22.03 -31.65 -10.09
C ASN A 640 -21.51 -30.51 -10.98
N LEU A 641 -21.59 -30.68 -12.30
CA LEU A 641 -21.21 -29.65 -13.27
C LEU A 641 -22.37 -28.73 -13.65
N GLU A 642 -23.61 -29.02 -13.23
CA GLU A 642 -24.78 -28.15 -13.48
C GLU A 642 -24.79 -26.90 -12.58
N SER A 643 -23.96 -26.87 -11.54
CA SER A 643 -23.78 -25.72 -10.64
C SER A 643 -22.67 -24.75 -11.07
N LEU A 644 -22.05 -24.95 -12.24
CA LEU A 644 -21.09 -24.01 -12.81
C LEU A 644 -21.81 -22.77 -13.37
N SER A 645 -21.17 -21.60 -13.26
CA SER A 645 -21.55 -20.43 -14.04
C SER A 645 -21.33 -20.65 -15.54
N GLU A 646 -21.96 -19.81 -16.39
CA GLU A 646 -21.76 -19.87 -17.85
C GLU A 646 -20.28 -19.67 -18.24
N GLU A 647 -19.55 -18.84 -17.49
CA GLU A 647 -18.11 -18.59 -17.68
C GLU A 647 -17.27 -19.81 -17.27
N GLU A 648 -17.48 -20.36 -16.07
CA GLU A 648 -16.75 -21.56 -15.62
C GLU A 648 -16.96 -22.74 -16.56
N ALA A 649 -18.20 -22.93 -17.04
CA ALA A 649 -18.55 -23.97 -18.00
C ALA A 649 -17.89 -23.75 -19.37
N ALA A 650 -17.82 -22.51 -19.85
CA ALA A 650 -17.13 -22.18 -21.10
C ALA A 650 -15.61 -22.37 -21.02
N ASN A 651 -15.01 -22.12 -19.84
CA ASN A 651 -13.58 -22.20 -19.59
C ASN A 651 -13.10 -23.56 -19.03
N ASN A 652 -13.99 -24.53 -18.84
CA ASN A 652 -13.72 -25.84 -18.20
C ASN A 652 -13.13 -25.72 -16.77
N GLN A 653 -13.60 -24.73 -16.00
CA GLN A 653 -13.12 -24.39 -14.65
C GLN A 653 -13.90 -25.19 -13.59
N TYR A 654 -13.39 -26.37 -13.25
CA TYR A 654 -14.04 -27.30 -12.31
C TYR A 654 -13.10 -28.26 -11.59
N LEU A 655 -11.77 -28.06 -11.67
CA LEU A 655 -10.78 -28.86 -10.94
C LEU A 655 -10.43 -28.24 -9.60
N LEU A 656 -10.14 -29.10 -8.62
CA LEU A 656 -9.35 -28.76 -7.44
C LEU A 656 -7.87 -28.72 -7.84
N GLY A 657 -7.22 -27.57 -7.76
CA GLY A 657 -5.85 -27.39 -8.25
C GLY A 657 -5.12 -26.22 -7.59
N PHE A 658 -3.80 -26.21 -7.63
CA PHE A 658 -3.00 -25.15 -7.01
C PHE A 658 -3.12 -23.81 -7.75
N ARG A 659 -3.32 -22.71 -7.01
CA ARG A 659 -3.39 -21.36 -7.55
C ARG A 659 -1.98 -20.85 -7.87
N LYS A 660 -1.64 -20.85 -9.16
CA LYS A 660 -0.37 -20.29 -9.68
C LYS A 660 -0.14 -18.86 -9.16
N GLY A 661 1.06 -18.58 -8.67
CA GLY A 661 1.41 -17.29 -8.06
C GLY A 661 1.01 -17.12 -6.59
N SER A 662 0.37 -18.10 -5.95
CA SER A 662 0.16 -18.13 -4.50
C SER A 662 1.30 -18.86 -3.76
N TYR A 663 1.32 -18.78 -2.42
CA TYR A 663 2.26 -19.57 -1.59
C TYR A 663 1.71 -20.98 -1.29
N SER A 664 0.39 -21.11 -1.16
CA SER A 664 -0.27 -22.33 -0.67
C SER A 664 -1.69 -22.52 -1.19
N ALA A 665 -2.32 -21.55 -1.85
CA ALA A 665 -3.75 -21.58 -2.11
C ALA A 665 -4.13 -22.66 -3.15
N VAL A 666 -5.27 -23.33 -2.91
CA VAL A 666 -5.88 -24.30 -3.83
C VAL A 666 -7.27 -23.79 -4.19
N ASP A 667 -7.51 -23.69 -5.49
CA ASP A 667 -8.80 -23.28 -6.06
C ASP A 667 -9.64 -24.50 -6.43
N SER A 668 -10.97 -24.34 -6.39
CA SER A 668 -11.98 -25.35 -6.69
C SER A 668 -12.51 -25.28 -8.14
N ASN A 669 -12.08 -24.27 -8.89
CA ASN A 669 -12.48 -23.90 -10.24
C ASN A 669 -11.26 -23.72 -11.16
N VAL A 670 -10.20 -24.51 -10.99
CA VAL A 670 -9.09 -24.49 -11.94
C VAL A 670 -9.53 -25.12 -13.27
N ALA A 671 -9.03 -24.57 -14.38
CA ALA A 671 -9.29 -25.09 -15.72
C ALA A 671 -8.68 -26.49 -15.91
N ASP A 672 -9.36 -27.37 -16.64
CA ASP A 672 -8.87 -28.71 -17.01
C ASP A 672 -7.78 -28.65 -18.10
N GLU A 673 -6.62 -28.11 -17.72
CA GLU A 673 -5.42 -28.05 -18.56
C GLU A 673 -4.72 -29.41 -18.58
N MET A 674 -4.84 -30.13 -19.71
CA MET A 674 -4.30 -31.47 -19.87
C MET A 674 -2.77 -31.51 -19.67
N GLY A 675 -2.34 -32.13 -18.57
CA GLY A 675 -0.93 -32.36 -18.25
C GLY A 675 -0.34 -31.42 -17.21
N ASP A 676 -1.12 -30.49 -16.65
CA ASP A 676 -0.67 -29.63 -15.57
C ASP A 676 -0.56 -30.41 -14.24
N GLU A 677 0.65 -30.52 -13.69
CA GLU A 677 0.90 -31.26 -12.45
C GLU A 677 0.39 -30.52 -11.21
N ASP A 678 0.12 -29.20 -11.29
CA ASP A 678 -0.50 -28.41 -10.22
C ASP A 678 -1.97 -28.82 -9.96
N ASN A 679 -2.60 -29.48 -10.93
CA ASN A 679 -3.98 -30.01 -10.86
C ASN A 679 -4.03 -31.51 -10.50
N MET A 680 -2.88 -32.18 -10.39
CA MET A 680 -2.79 -33.62 -10.19
C MET A 680 -2.58 -33.98 -8.72
N TRP A 681 -3.32 -35.00 -8.26
CA TRP A 681 -3.35 -35.47 -6.89
C TRP A 681 -3.08 -36.97 -6.77
N ILE A 682 -2.44 -37.36 -5.68
CA ILE A 682 -2.15 -38.74 -5.31
C ILE A 682 -2.78 -39.03 -3.95
N LEU A 683 -3.51 -40.15 -3.85
CA LEU A 683 -4.06 -40.63 -2.58
C LEU A 683 -3.01 -41.46 -1.86
N VAL A 684 -2.54 -40.96 -0.71
CA VAL A 684 -1.49 -41.56 0.12
C VAL A 684 -2.11 -42.03 1.44
N THR A 685 -1.97 -43.30 1.79
CA THR A 685 -2.45 -43.83 3.09
C THR A 685 -1.47 -43.51 4.21
N LYS A 686 -1.86 -43.72 5.48
CA LYS A 686 -0.90 -43.64 6.60
C LYS A 686 0.17 -44.72 6.45
N GLU A 687 -0.25 -45.92 6.05
CA GLU A 687 0.60 -47.09 5.80
C GLU A 687 1.66 -46.82 4.73
N ASP A 688 1.33 -46.05 3.68
CA ASP A 688 2.32 -45.62 2.67
C ASP A 688 3.40 -44.71 3.27
N ARG A 689 3.05 -43.78 4.17
CA ARG A 689 4.03 -42.91 4.86
C ARG A 689 4.85 -43.70 5.87
N ASP A 690 4.19 -44.54 6.68
CA ASP A 690 4.84 -45.39 7.67
C ASP A 690 5.84 -46.36 7.02
N ALA A 691 5.52 -46.91 5.83
CA ALA A 691 6.39 -47.81 5.09
C ALA A 691 7.70 -47.16 4.62
N LEU A 692 7.73 -45.83 4.42
CA LEU A 692 8.98 -45.11 4.11
C LEU A 692 9.96 -45.15 5.30
N LEU A 693 9.46 -45.13 6.54
CA LEU A 693 10.29 -45.18 7.75
C LEU A 693 11.12 -46.46 7.85
N GLU A 694 10.70 -47.58 7.22
CA GLU A 694 11.49 -48.82 7.16
C GLU A 694 12.77 -48.69 6.34
N ALA A 695 12.83 -47.72 5.42
CA ALA A 695 13.99 -47.44 4.55
C ALA A 695 14.78 -46.19 4.96
N ALA A 696 14.46 -45.60 6.11
CA ALA A 696 15.12 -44.40 6.60
C ALA A 696 16.57 -44.67 7.05
N THR A 697 17.46 -43.75 6.70
CA THR A 697 18.88 -43.72 7.09
C THR A 697 19.34 -42.27 7.29
N GLU A 698 20.56 -42.05 7.80
CA GLU A 698 21.13 -40.70 7.90
C GLU A 698 21.23 -40.01 6.52
N GLU A 699 21.54 -40.77 5.47
CA GLU A 699 21.64 -40.28 4.09
C GLU A 699 20.30 -40.23 3.33
N ASN A 700 19.28 -40.95 3.82
CA ASN A 700 17.91 -40.94 3.28
C ASN A 700 16.92 -40.70 4.43
N PRO A 701 16.84 -39.46 4.96
CA PRO A 701 15.91 -39.09 6.02
C PRO A 701 14.47 -39.12 5.51
N VAL A 702 13.52 -39.44 6.40
CA VAL A 702 12.09 -39.56 6.06
C VAL A 702 11.26 -38.66 6.97
N ASP A 703 10.28 -37.96 6.40
CA ASP A 703 9.34 -37.15 7.18
C ASP A 703 8.49 -38.01 8.12
N ALA A 704 8.41 -37.58 9.38
CA ALA A 704 7.51 -38.10 10.40
C ALA A 704 6.64 -36.98 11.02
N SER A 705 6.64 -35.77 10.45
CA SER A 705 5.94 -34.60 11.02
C SER A 705 4.43 -34.79 11.07
N TYR A 706 3.86 -35.69 10.26
CA TYR A 706 2.45 -36.08 10.30
C TYR A 706 2.01 -36.79 11.61
N ALA A 707 2.97 -37.17 12.46
CA ALA A 707 2.69 -37.65 13.82
C ALA A 707 2.49 -36.51 14.83
N ILE A 708 2.91 -35.27 14.50
CA ILE A 708 2.68 -34.08 15.33
C ILE A 708 1.25 -33.58 15.09
N LYS A 709 0.47 -33.39 16.15
CA LYS A 709 -0.83 -32.71 16.09
C LYS A 709 -0.61 -31.22 15.90
N MET A 710 -1.31 -30.60 14.94
CA MET A 710 -1.35 -29.15 14.74
C MET A 710 0.05 -28.48 14.68
N PRO A 711 0.95 -28.93 13.78
CA PRO A 711 2.36 -28.49 13.74
C PRO A 711 2.59 -27.07 13.20
N ASN A 712 1.57 -26.47 12.58
CA ASN A 712 1.58 -25.12 11.98
C ASN A 712 0.59 -24.17 12.66
N PHE A 713 0.16 -24.50 13.88
CA PHE A 713 -0.83 -23.74 14.67
C PHE A 713 -2.16 -23.37 13.95
N ASN A 714 -2.52 -24.04 12.85
CA ASN A 714 -3.75 -23.78 12.13
C ASN A 714 -4.97 -23.99 13.05
N GLN A 715 -5.69 -22.91 13.29
CA GLN A 715 -6.81 -22.84 14.24
C GLN A 715 -7.97 -23.81 13.98
N ARG A 716 -8.02 -24.46 12.80
CA ARG A 716 -9.05 -25.42 12.39
C ARG A 716 -8.65 -26.89 12.53
N GLU A 717 -7.36 -27.21 12.68
CA GLU A 717 -6.87 -28.60 12.68
C GLU A 717 -7.28 -29.43 13.91
N TYR A 718 -7.65 -28.79 15.03
CA TYR A 718 -8.01 -29.50 16.26
C TYR A 718 -9.12 -28.79 17.07
N GLU A 719 -10.38 -29.07 16.74
CA GLU A 719 -11.54 -28.63 17.51
C GLU A 719 -12.53 -29.78 17.78
N ILE A 720 -12.06 -30.75 18.56
CA ILE A 720 -12.91 -31.75 19.23
C ILE A 720 -12.89 -31.42 20.73
N SER A 721 -14.06 -31.50 21.38
CA SER A 721 -14.35 -31.28 22.82
C SER A 721 -14.08 -29.89 23.45
N GLY A 722 -13.09 -29.09 23.01
CA GLY A 722 -12.84 -27.78 23.65
C GLY A 722 -11.79 -26.84 23.03
N GLY A 723 -11.26 -27.15 21.84
CA GLY A 723 -10.25 -26.33 21.16
C GLY A 723 -8.84 -26.46 21.74
N TRP A 724 -7.89 -25.70 21.18
CA TRP A 724 -6.46 -25.78 21.55
C TRP A 724 -6.18 -25.37 23.02
N ASP A 725 -7.07 -24.60 23.65
CA ASP A 725 -7.03 -24.15 25.05
C ASP A 725 -7.82 -25.05 26.03
N ASN A 726 -8.10 -26.32 25.69
CA ASN A 726 -8.95 -27.18 26.52
C ASN A 726 -8.29 -27.66 27.84
N LEU A 727 -8.20 -26.75 28.82
CA LEU A 727 -7.78 -27.01 30.19
C LEU A 727 -8.72 -27.94 30.97
N SER A 728 -9.89 -28.30 30.43
CA SER A 728 -10.92 -29.08 31.14
C SER A 728 -10.81 -30.60 30.97
N GLY A 729 -9.87 -31.07 30.15
CA GLY A 729 -9.40 -32.45 30.14
C GLY A 729 -10.28 -33.43 29.35
N GLU A 730 -10.04 -33.51 28.04
CA GLU A 730 -9.97 -34.76 27.26
C GLU A 730 -9.55 -34.39 25.81
N GLU A 731 -8.27 -34.62 25.49
CA GLU A 731 -7.53 -34.33 24.24
C GLU A 731 -7.43 -32.86 23.76
N TYR A 732 -6.36 -32.18 24.16
CA TYR A 732 -5.80 -31.01 23.46
C TYR A 732 -4.72 -31.44 22.43
N ALA A 733 -4.33 -30.52 21.53
CA ALA A 733 -3.22 -30.73 20.59
C ALA A 733 -1.84 -30.43 21.22
N TRP A 734 -1.76 -29.39 22.04
CA TRP A 734 -0.56 -28.93 22.74
C TRP A 734 -0.90 -28.62 24.20
N GLU A 735 -0.06 -29.05 25.13
CA GLU A 735 0.02 -28.48 26.49
C GLU A 735 0.72 -27.12 26.37
N HIS A 736 0.26 -26.10 27.10
CA HIS A 736 0.99 -24.83 27.15
C HIS A 736 0.80 -24.08 28.47
N THR A 737 1.73 -23.17 28.76
CA THR A 737 1.70 -22.23 29.87
C THR A 737 2.21 -20.88 29.39
N ASN A 738 1.39 -19.85 29.58
CA ASN A 738 1.65 -18.46 29.21
C ASN A 738 2.07 -18.25 27.74
N GLY A 739 1.13 -18.45 26.82
CA GLY A 739 1.23 -18.03 25.43
C GLY A 739 -0.11 -18.20 24.71
N THR A 740 -0.20 -17.78 23.46
CA THR A 740 -1.42 -17.94 22.66
C THR A 740 -1.11 -18.05 21.16
N ILE A 741 -2.00 -18.65 20.38
CA ILE A 741 -1.96 -18.54 18.92
C ILE A 741 -2.40 -17.12 18.56
N TYR A 742 -1.50 -16.36 17.94
CA TYR A 742 -1.74 -14.96 17.62
C TYR A 742 -3.00 -14.78 16.77
N ASN A 743 -3.85 -13.86 17.19
CA ASN A 743 -5.06 -13.44 16.47
C ASN A 743 -5.99 -14.63 16.08
N ARG A 744 -6.02 -15.70 16.90
CA ARG A 744 -6.98 -16.81 16.74
C ARG A 744 -8.42 -16.28 16.78
N GLY A 745 -9.25 -16.76 15.87
CA GLY A 745 -10.63 -16.28 15.67
C GLY A 745 -10.75 -15.13 14.67
N SER A 746 -9.67 -14.76 13.98
CA SER A 746 -9.66 -13.77 12.88
C SER A 746 -9.26 -14.41 11.55
N ASN A 747 -9.48 -13.68 10.45
CA ASN A 747 -8.94 -14.05 9.15
C ASN A 747 -7.43 -13.77 9.09
N ASN A 748 -6.61 -14.83 9.05
CA ASN A 748 -5.18 -14.75 8.79
C ASN A 748 -4.79 -15.92 7.86
N HIS A 749 -3.89 -15.68 6.92
CA HIS A 749 -3.40 -16.70 5.97
C HIS A 749 -2.47 -17.75 6.59
N ASP A 750 -1.94 -17.46 7.78
CA ASP A 750 -0.91 -18.23 8.48
C ASP A 750 -1.00 -17.93 9.99
N PHE A 751 -0.56 -18.85 10.84
CA PHE A 751 -0.73 -18.76 12.30
C PHE A 751 0.56 -19.10 13.04
N ALA A 752 0.89 -18.33 14.08
CA ALA A 752 2.06 -18.58 14.91
C ALA A 752 1.71 -18.46 16.40
N PHE A 753 2.40 -19.25 17.23
CA PHE A 753 2.32 -19.13 18.68
C PHE A 753 3.17 -17.94 19.15
N GLU A 754 2.65 -17.20 20.12
CA GLU A 754 3.26 -16.01 20.71
C GLU A 754 3.22 -16.08 22.24
N ALA A 755 4.35 -15.75 22.86
CA ALA A 755 4.42 -15.40 24.28
C ALA A 755 5.21 -14.09 24.43
N PHE A 756 4.53 -13.01 24.79
CA PHE A 756 5.12 -11.69 25.02
C PHE A 756 5.04 -11.30 26.50
N ASN A 757 6.20 -10.96 27.09
CA ASN A 757 6.36 -10.57 28.49
C ASN A 757 5.80 -11.61 29.47
N GLN A 758 6.16 -12.89 29.28
CA GLN A 758 5.63 -14.04 30.02
C GLN A 758 6.75 -14.84 30.71
N ASP A 759 6.51 -15.36 31.91
CA ASP A 759 7.45 -16.22 32.64
C ASP A 759 6.72 -17.15 33.63
N PRO A 760 6.93 -18.48 33.60
CA PRO A 760 7.62 -19.24 32.55
C PRO A 760 6.85 -19.21 31.22
N VAL A 761 7.45 -19.72 30.15
CA VAL A 761 6.73 -20.10 28.92
C VAL A 761 6.99 -21.58 28.68
N ASP A 762 5.93 -22.36 28.49
CA ASP A 762 6.01 -23.76 28.07
C ASP A 762 5.01 -24.00 26.94
N ILE A 763 5.41 -24.77 25.94
CA ILE A 763 4.50 -25.39 24.98
C ILE A 763 5.05 -26.76 24.61
N SER A 764 4.26 -27.81 24.80
CA SER A 764 4.72 -29.20 24.69
C SER A 764 3.65 -30.18 24.19
N GLN A 765 4.10 -31.28 23.60
CA GLN A 765 3.25 -32.35 23.09
C GLN A 765 3.95 -33.70 23.29
N THR A 766 3.20 -34.72 23.73
CA THR A 766 3.68 -36.11 23.75
C THR A 766 3.10 -36.88 22.56
N ILE A 767 4.00 -37.38 21.72
CA ILE A 767 3.72 -38.19 20.54
C ILE A 767 3.89 -39.66 20.90
N TYR A 768 3.02 -40.51 20.38
CA TYR A 768 2.97 -41.96 20.64
C TYR A 768 3.12 -42.74 19.33
N ASP A 769 3.32 -44.06 19.45
CA ASP A 769 3.41 -45.01 18.33
C ASP A 769 4.50 -44.66 17.28
N LEU A 770 5.55 -43.94 17.71
CA LEU A 770 6.72 -43.67 16.88
C LEU A 770 7.61 -44.91 16.72
N LYS A 771 8.34 -44.96 15.61
CA LYS A 771 9.29 -46.04 15.32
C LYS A 771 10.58 -45.84 16.13
N PRO A 772 11.09 -46.84 16.87
CA PRO A 772 12.34 -46.68 17.63
C PRO A 772 13.53 -46.28 16.74
N GLY A 773 14.38 -45.36 17.22
CA GLY A 773 15.52 -44.86 16.47
C GLY A 773 15.75 -43.36 16.64
N TYR A 774 16.46 -42.75 15.69
CA TYR A 774 16.92 -41.36 15.77
C TYR A 774 16.07 -40.41 14.95
N TYR A 775 15.79 -39.24 15.52
CA TYR A 775 14.96 -38.20 14.93
C TYR A 775 15.59 -36.82 15.06
N ILE A 776 15.46 -36.00 14.01
CA ILE A 776 15.65 -34.55 14.12
C ILE A 776 14.28 -33.92 14.41
N LEU A 777 14.21 -33.18 15.51
CA LEU A 777 13.13 -32.25 15.82
C LEU A 777 13.56 -30.85 15.35
N SER A 778 12.69 -30.10 14.69
CA SER A 778 12.93 -28.68 14.41
C SER A 778 11.69 -27.82 14.59
N VAL A 779 11.89 -26.52 14.86
CA VAL A 779 10.85 -25.48 14.93
C VAL A 779 11.40 -24.21 14.28
N GLN A 780 10.55 -23.41 13.62
CA GLN A 780 10.90 -22.03 13.28
C GLN A 780 10.49 -21.10 14.41
N GLY A 781 11.42 -20.27 14.87
CA GLY A 781 11.14 -19.35 15.96
C GLY A 781 12.38 -18.70 16.55
N TYR A 782 12.17 -17.65 17.33
CA TYR A 782 13.24 -16.86 17.91
C TYR A 782 12.89 -16.39 19.31
N TYR A 783 13.90 -15.87 20.00
CA TYR A 783 13.75 -15.14 21.25
C TYR A 783 14.34 -13.72 21.13
N ARG A 784 13.69 -12.78 21.80
CA ARG A 784 14.13 -11.38 21.99
C ARG A 784 13.96 -11.05 23.46
N ASP A 785 14.94 -10.39 24.08
CA ASP A 785 15.02 -10.24 25.55
C ASP A 785 14.67 -8.85 26.09
N CYS A 786 14.12 -7.96 25.25
CA CYS A 786 13.58 -6.63 25.62
C CYS A 786 12.74 -6.01 24.47
N THR A 787 12.36 -4.72 24.56
CA THR A 787 11.66 -4.04 23.46
C THR A 787 12.51 -3.97 22.19
N GLU A 788 11.87 -3.87 21.04
CA GLU A 788 12.49 -3.89 19.72
C GLU A 788 13.33 -2.62 19.49
N VAL A 789 12.91 -1.51 20.11
CA VAL A 789 13.66 -0.26 20.20
C VAL A 789 14.91 -0.45 21.05
N ASP A 790 14.76 -0.89 22.32
CA ASP A 790 15.89 -1.07 23.24
C ASP A 790 16.91 -2.08 22.66
N TYR A 791 16.40 -3.19 22.13
CA TYR A 791 17.19 -4.28 21.55
C TYR A 791 18.03 -3.81 20.37
N THR A 792 17.42 -3.16 19.38
CA THR A 792 18.13 -2.73 18.17
C THR A 792 19.06 -1.54 18.44
N GLN A 793 18.70 -0.63 19.35
CA GLN A 793 19.59 0.43 19.83
C GLN A 793 20.80 -0.14 20.57
N ALA A 794 20.62 -1.14 21.44
CA ALA A 794 21.71 -1.75 22.20
C ALA A 794 22.68 -2.53 21.28
N ILE A 795 22.16 -3.29 20.31
CA ILE A 795 22.98 -3.92 19.26
C ILE A 795 23.76 -2.88 18.46
N ALA A 796 23.10 -1.82 18.00
CA ALA A 796 23.73 -0.76 17.20
C ALA A 796 24.78 0.07 17.97
N ALA A 797 24.61 0.23 19.28
CA ALA A 797 25.60 0.86 20.16
C ALA A 797 26.84 -0.04 20.39
N GLY A 798 26.69 -1.36 20.26
CA GLY A 798 27.74 -2.36 20.40
C GLY A 798 28.04 -2.75 21.85
N GLY A 799 28.48 -4.01 22.03
CA GLY A 799 28.77 -4.58 23.36
C GLY A 799 27.54 -5.08 24.12
N TYR A 800 26.37 -5.09 23.48
CA TYR A 800 25.20 -5.86 23.91
C TYR A 800 25.30 -7.30 23.38
N GLU A 801 25.08 -8.27 24.26
CA GLU A 801 25.00 -9.69 23.91
C GLU A 801 23.58 -10.15 24.25
N PRO A 802 22.71 -10.42 23.25
CA PRO A 802 21.35 -10.91 23.47
C PRO A 802 21.32 -12.18 24.33
N LYS A 803 20.36 -12.25 25.25
CA LYS A 803 20.07 -13.51 25.96
C LYS A 803 19.29 -14.46 25.06
N GLN A 804 19.45 -15.76 25.30
CA GLN A 804 18.66 -16.83 24.69
C GLN A 804 18.07 -17.69 25.83
N LEU A 805 16.94 -17.25 26.39
CA LEU A 805 16.32 -17.92 27.55
C LEU A 805 15.33 -19.03 27.15
N ALA A 806 14.76 -18.95 25.94
CA ALA A 806 13.88 -19.97 25.39
C ALA A 806 14.69 -21.07 24.68
N ASN A 807 14.28 -22.32 24.83
CA ASN A 807 14.94 -23.50 24.29
C ASN A 807 13.93 -24.44 23.63
N LEU A 808 14.23 -24.93 22.43
CA LEU A 808 13.62 -26.14 21.88
C LEU A 808 14.07 -27.33 22.72
N PHE A 809 13.17 -28.26 23.04
CA PHE A 809 13.49 -29.46 23.81
C PHE A 809 12.81 -30.73 23.28
N ALA A 810 13.43 -31.87 23.60
CA ALA A 810 12.80 -33.19 23.52
C ALA A 810 13.32 -34.10 24.64
N TRP A 811 12.54 -35.11 25.02
CA TRP A 811 12.96 -36.14 26.00
C TRP A 811 13.45 -37.39 25.27
N ASP A 812 14.65 -37.88 25.61
CA ASP A 812 15.21 -39.10 25.02
C ASP A 812 14.63 -40.38 25.65
N ALA A 813 14.95 -41.53 25.03
CA ALA A 813 14.58 -42.87 25.51
C ALA A 813 15.03 -43.23 26.94
N ASN A 814 15.87 -42.41 27.60
CA ASN A 814 16.31 -42.58 28.99
C ASN A 814 15.72 -41.51 29.92
N MET A 815 14.75 -40.71 29.44
CA MET A 815 14.16 -39.56 30.12
C MET A 815 15.14 -38.40 30.40
N ASN A 816 16.21 -38.26 29.60
CA ASN A 816 17.03 -37.05 29.61
C ASN A 816 16.39 -36.00 28.71
N GLN A 817 16.28 -34.76 29.18
CA GLN A 817 15.91 -33.63 28.33
C GLN A 817 17.12 -33.21 27.48
N ILE A 818 16.95 -33.24 26.17
CA ILE A 818 17.87 -32.63 25.19
C ILE A 818 17.32 -31.24 24.85
N THR A 819 18.17 -30.23 24.84
CA THR A 819 17.77 -28.84 24.58
C THR A 819 18.65 -28.15 23.54
N THR A 820 18.12 -27.10 22.90
CA THR A 820 18.87 -26.18 22.04
C THR A 820 18.26 -24.78 22.16
N PRO A 821 19.04 -23.73 22.49
CA PRO A 821 18.53 -22.37 22.60
C PRO A 821 17.91 -21.89 21.28
N LEU A 822 16.82 -21.13 21.35
CA LEU A 822 16.27 -20.48 20.17
C LEU A 822 17.20 -19.35 19.70
N VAL A 823 17.35 -19.22 18.38
CA VAL A 823 18.08 -18.12 17.75
C VAL A 823 17.54 -16.75 18.16
N THR A 824 18.39 -15.74 18.06
CA THR A 824 18.05 -14.34 18.36
C THR A 824 17.36 -13.69 17.17
N ILE A 825 16.51 -12.69 17.42
CA ILE A 825 15.72 -12.04 16.36
C ILE A 825 16.58 -11.26 15.34
N ASP A 826 17.76 -10.77 15.71
CA ASP A 826 18.67 -10.07 14.80
C ASP A 826 19.38 -11.00 13.79
N GLN A 827 19.49 -12.30 14.07
CA GLN A 827 20.24 -13.24 13.23
C GLN A 827 19.72 -13.31 11.78
N TYR A 828 18.44 -13.02 11.56
CA TYR A 828 17.82 -12.92 10.24
C TYR A 828 17.31 -11.50 9.92
N ALA A 829 17.88 -10.46 10.53
CA ALA A 829 17.51 -9.08 10.22
C ALA A 829 17.71 -8.78 8.72
N ASN A 830 16.73 -8.11 8.11
CA ASN A 830 16.64 -7.82 6.66
C ASN A 830 16.48 -9.03 5.73
N TYR A 831 16.30 -10.25 6.26
CA TYR A 831 16.15 -11.47 5.43
C TYR A 831 14.83 -11.52 4.64
N ALA A 832 13.84 -10.71 5.01
CA ALA A 832 12.66 -10.43 4.20
C ALA A 832 12.56 -8.91 3.90
N PRO A 833 13.28 -8.39 2.88
CA PRO A 833 13.36 -6.96 2.59
C PRO A 833 11.99 -6.28 2.45
N GLY A 834 11.76 -5.23 3.23
CA GLY A 834 10.50 -4.48 3.26
C GLY A 834 9.35 -5.15 4.05
N TYR A 835 9.60 -6.28 4.73
CA TYR A 835 8.68 -6.86 5.71
C TYR A 835 9.26 -6.77 7.12
N GLY A 836 8.42 -6.46 8.10
CA GLY A 836 8.81 -6.25 9.49
C GLY A 836 8.65 -4.79 9.94
N TRP A 837 9.27 -4.46 11.06
CA TRP A 837 9.48 -3.11 11.56
C TRP A 837 10.91 -2.66 11.23
N ASN A 838 11.06 -1.45 10.68
CA ASN A 838 12.36 -0.84 10.44
C ASN A 838 12.84 -0.12 11.71
N SER A 839 13.94 -0.60 12.29
CA SER A 839 14.54 0.01 13.47
C SER A 839 15.16 1.38 13.25
N ASN A 840 15.43 1.78 12.00
CA ASN A 840 16.25 2.94 11.65
C ASN A 840 17.67 2.90 12.26
N THR A 841 18.14 1.71 12.68
CA THR A 841 19.50 1.44 13.14
C THR A 841 20.27 0.61 12.11
N SER A 842 21.54 0.28 12.40
CA SER A 842 22.33 -0.68 11.61
C SER A 842 21.77 -2.10 11.59
N VAL A 843 20.81 -2.45 12.47
CA VAL A 843 20.11 -3.75 12.42
C VAL A 843 19.12 -3.78 11.25
N GLY A 844 18.47 -2.66 10.93
CA GLY A 844 17.48 -2.59 9.85
C GLY A 844 16.14 -3.22 10.24
N TRP A 845 15.63 -4.12 9.40
CA TRP A 845 14.28 -4.70 9.50
C TRP A 845 14.26 -6.02 10.31
N ILE A 846 13.37 -6.10 11.29
CA ILE A 846 13.08 -7.32 12.07
C ILE A 846 11.55 -7.49 12.25
N PRO A 847 11.04 -8.69 12.53
CA PRO A 847 9.65 -8.86 12.96
C PRO A 847 9.33 -8.07 14.25
N ASN A 848 8.13 -7.48 14.34
CA ASN A 848 7.59 -6.91 15.57
C ASN A 848 6.13 -7.33 15.87
N ASN A 849 5.61 -8.31 15.14
CA ASN A 849 4.41 -9.08 15.50
C ASN A 849 4.45 -10.46 14.79
N PRO A 850 3.61 -11.42 15.17
CA PRO A 850 3.64 -12.77 14.60
C PRO A 850 3.28 -12.84 13.11
N GLN A 851 2.42 -11.95 12.59
CA GLN A 851 2.16 -11.85 11.14
C GLN A 851 3.41 -11.41 10.36
N GLN A 852 4.26 -10.58 10.96
CA GLN A 852 5.58 -10.27 10.41
C GLN A 852 6.56 -11.43 10.57
N ALA A 853 6.46 -12.23 11.65
CA ALA A 853 7.28 -13.41 11.85
C ALA A 853 7.04 -14.48 10.77
N THR A 854 5.77 -14.77 10.42
CA THR A 854 5.44 -15.74 9.37
C THR A 854 6.00 -15.35 8.00
N ASN A 855 6.10 -14.05 7.68
CA ASN A 855 6.78 -13.58 6.46
C ASN A 855 8.27 -14.00 6.39
N TYR A 856 8.94 -14.13 7.54
CA TYR A 856 10.33 -14.61 7.63
C TYR A 856 10.37 -16.15 7.67
N PHE A 857 9.43 -16.79 8.37
CA PHE A 857 9.31 -18.25 8.40
C PHE A 857 9.08 -18.84 6.99
N GLN A 858 8.21 -18.22 6.19
CA GLN A 858 7.93 -18.62 4.81
C GLN A 858 9.13 -18.50 3.85
N VAL A 859 10.20 -17.77 4.21
CA VAL A 859 11.49 -17.76 3.46
C VAL A 859 12.57 -18.61 4.14
N GLY A 860 12.20 -19.49 5.08
CA GLY A 860 13.10 -20.45 5.73
C GLY A 860 13.90 -19.90 6.92
N ALA A 861 13.61 -18.69 7.39
CA ALA A 861 14.33 -18.07 8.50
C ALA A 861 14.08 -18.77 9.85
N TYR A 862 14.93 -18.45 10.84
CA TYR A 862 14.75 -18.81 12.25
C TYR A 862 14.59 -20.31 12.57
N LYS A 863 15.17 -21.22 11.77
CA LYS A 863 15.08 -22.67 12.02
C LYS A 863 16.02 -23.08 13.17
N ASN A 864 15.44 -23.73 14.18
CA ASN A 864 16.14 -24.35 15.31
C ASN A 864 15.95 -25.86 15.24
N SER A 865 16.94 -26.66 15.63
CA SER A 865 16.82 -28.13 15.58
C SER A 865 17.69 -28.85 16.59
N LEU A 866 17.25 -30.03 17.03
CA LEU A 866 18.01 -30.95 17.87
C LEU A 866 17.86 -32.41 17.41
N LEU A 867 18.81 -33.25 17.79
CA LEU A 867 18.79 -34.70 17.60
C LEU A 867 18.29 -35.38 18.87
N VAL A 868 17.33 -36.31 18.74
CA VAL A 868 16.79 -37.11 19.84
C VAL A 868 16.66 -38.59 19.45
N GLN A 869 16.73 -39.49 20.43
CA GLN A 869 16.51 -40.92 20.24
C GLN A 869 15.20 -41.35 20.91
N VAL A 870 14.32 -41.99 20.15
CA VAL A 870 13.06 -42.61 20.61
C VAL A 870 13.31 -44.07 20.97
N GLY A 871 12.73 -44.51 22.09
CA GLY A 871 12.89 -45.86 22.65
C GLY A 871 11.95 -46.90 22.04
N ASP A 872 12.05 -48.13 22.54
CA ASP A 872 11.18 -49.26 22.16
C ASP A 872 9.71 -49.08 22.60
N ASP A 873 9.41 -48.08 23.42
CA ASP A 873 8.06 -47.65 23.81
C ASP A 873 7.38 -46.74 22.78
N GLY A 874 8.15 -46.19 21.83
CA GLY A 874 7.61 -45.33 20.75
C GLY A 874 7.08 -43.98 21.22
N VAL A 875 7.51 -43.50 22.40
CA VAL A 875 7.04 -42.24 23.00
C VAL A 875 8.09 -41.13 22.82
N LEU A 876 7.63 -39.92 22.51
CA LEU A 876 8.47 -38.73 22.43
C LEU A 876 7.71 -37.49 22.91
N THR A 877 8.21 -36.84 23.98
CA THR A 877 7.73 -35.51 24.38
C THR A 877 8.62 -34.44 23.78
N ILE A 878 8.02 -33.49 23.04
CA ILE A 878 8.68 -32.35 22.37
C ILE A 878 8.10 -31.04 22.87
N GLY A 879 8.84 -29.93 22.73
CA GLY A 879 8.29 -28.61 23.04
C GLY A 879 9.29 -27.46 22.96
N VAL A 880 8.85 -26.28 23.37
CA VAL A 880 9.71 -25.12 23.68
C VAL A 880 9.45 -24.69 25.12
N HIS A 881 10.53 -24.43 25.85
CA HIS A 881 10.49 -24.04 27.25
C HIS A 881 11.39 -22.81 27.51
N LYS A 882 10.95 -21.89 28.37
CA LYS A 882 11.69 -20.70 28.79
C LYS A 882 11.72 -20.61 30.31
N GLU A 883 12.91 -20.66 30.90
CA GLU A 883 13.15 -20.41 32.32
C GLU A 883 13.66 -18.99 32.55
N GLY A 884 12.84 -18.15 33.18
CA GLY A 884 13.17 -16.77 33.49
C GLY A 884 12.68 -15.79 32.42
N GLY A 885 12.12 -14.67 32.89
CA GLY A 885 11.70 -13.53 32.07
C GLY A 885 12.70 -12.39 32.07
N ALA A 886 12.80 -11.71 30.92
CA ALA A 886 13.21 -10.32 30.87
C ALA A 886 11.98 -9.44 30.55
N GLU A 887 11.99 -8.18 30.99
CA GLU A 887 10.85 -7.28 30.76
C GLU A 887 10.62 -7.08 29.25
N LYS A 888 9.38 -7.35 28.80
CA LYS A 888 8.95 -7.27 27.39
C LYS A 888 9.75 -8.19 26.46
N ASP A 889 10.21 -9.32 27.00
CA ASP A 889 10.75 -10.40 26.18
C ASP A 889 9.69 -11.05 25.31
N TRP A 890 10.12 -11.77 24.27
CA TRP A 890 9.23 -12.28 23.23
C TRP A 890 9.72 -13.61 22.68
N VAL A 891 8.83 -14.60 22.68
CA VAL A 891 8.96 -15.88 21.96
C VAL A 891 7.90 -15.91 20.88
N CYS A 892 8.29 -16.22 19.64
CA CYS A 892 7.35 -16.51 18.56
C CYS A 892 7.78 -17.79 17.83
N LEU A 893 6.83 -18.71 17.61
CA LEU A 893 7.07 -20.08 17.14
C LEU A 893 6.07 -20.50 16.07
N ASP A 894 6.53 -21.31 15.11
CA ASP A 894 5.71 -22.01 14.12
C ASP A 894 6.49 -23.20 13.50
N ASN A 895 5.84 -23.99 12.64
CA ASN A 895 6.43 -25.01 11.79
C ASN A 895 7.27 -26.06 12.54
N PHE A 896 6.63 -26.75 13.50
CA PHE A 896 7.22 -27.92 14.16
C PHE A 896 7.35 -29.09 13.18
N ARG A 897 8.52 -29.72 13.10
CA ARG A 897 8.81 -30.84 12.20
C ARG A 897 9.58 -31.96 12.89
N LEU A 898 9.33 -33.18 12.43
CA LEU A 898 9.98 -34.39 12.91
C LEU A 898 10.49 -35.19 11.70
N THR A 899 11.76 -35.56 11.70
CA THR A 899 12.41 -36.28 10.58
C THR A 899 13.16 -37.49 11.12
N TYR A 900 12.82 -38.69 10.63
CA TYR A 900 13.41 -39.96 11.06
C TYR A 900 14.67 -40.29 10.26
N LEU A 901 15.71 -40.75 10.96
CA LEU A 901 17.03 -41.10 10.41
C LEU A 901 17.35 -42.60 10.46
N GLY A 902 16.39 -43.43 10.89
CA GLY A 902 16.61 -44.86 11.10
C GLY A 902 17.17 -45.21 12.48
N THR A 903 17.65 -46.45 12.61
CA THR A 903 18.07 -47.05 13.90
C THR A 903 19.54 -46.88 14.22
N GLN A 904 20.36 -46.47 13.26
CA GLN A 904 21.80 -46.27 13.46
C GLN A 904 22.04 -44.90 14.07
N THR A 905 22.96 -44.81 15.04
CA THR A 905 23.39 -43.53 15.62
C THR A 905 23.98 -42.64 14.51
N PRO A 906 23.40 -41.46 14.23
CA PRO A 906 23.92 -40.55 13.21
C PRO A 906 25.37 -40.15 13.51
N THR A 907 26.20 -40.14 12.47
CA THR A 907 27.64 -39.90 12.56
C THR A 907 28.06 -38.52 12.02
N GLY A 908 27.17 -37.85 11.28
CA GLY A 908 27.40 -36.58 10.60
C GLY A 908 26.81 -35.34 11.28
N ILE A 909 26.01 -35.48 12.35
CA ILE A 909 25.33 -34.35 12.99
C ILE A 909 26.30 -33.55 13.88
N ASN A 910 27.02 -32.62 13.25
CA ASN A 910 27.64 -31.47 13.93
C ASN A 910 26.64 -30.30 13.92
N GLY A 911 25.83 -30.20 14.99
CA GLY A 911 24.80 -29.18 15.15
C GLY A 911 25.19 -27.96 16.00
N VAL A 912 26.42 -27.44 15.87
CA VAL A 912 26.79 -26.09 16.39
C VAL A 912 27.79 -25.44 15.43
N THR A 913 27.32 -24.43 14.68
CA THR A 913 28.04 -23.40 13.89
C THR A 913 29.43 -23.72 13.33
N ASP A 914 29.52 -23.80 12.00
CA ASP A 914 30.51 -23.02 11.24
C ASP A 914 30.01 -22.87 9.78
N ASP A 915 28.93 -22.09 9.58
CA ASP A 915 28.51 -21.63 8.25
C ASP A 915 29.47 -20.55 7.74
N ALA A 916 30.67 -21.01 7.44
CA ALA A 916 31.57 -20.39 6.49
C ALA A 916 32.04 -21.49 5.55
N GLU A 917 31.64 -21.42 4.27
CA GLU A 917 32.38 -22.12 3.23
C GLU A 917 33.84 -21.67 3.32
N THR A 918 34.67 -22.53 3.90
CA THR A 918 36.09 -22.23 4.09
C THR A 918 36.73 -22.10 2.73
N VAL A 919 36.97 -20.85 2.31
CA VAL A 919 37.65 -20.50 1.06
C VAL A 919 38.93 -21.30 0.94
N LYS A 920 38.94 -22.33 0.08
CA LYS A 920 40.06 -23.26 -0.10
C LYS A 920 41.16 -22.65 -0.98
N ASP A 921 41.57 -21.42 -0.68
CA ASP A 921 42.64 -20.72 -1.39
C ASP A 921 44.05 -21.20 -1.01
N GLY A 922 44.15 -22.09 -0.01
CA GLY A 922 45.40 -22.69 0.44
C GLY A 922 46.32 -21.75 1.21
N LYS A 923 45.89 -20.52 1.55
CA LYS A 923 46.69 -19.61 2.39
C LYS A 923 46.84 -20.17 3.80
N ILE A 924 48.01 -19.93 4.39
CA ILE A 924 48.36 -20.36 5.74
C ILE A 924 48.47 -19.12 6.63
N TYR A 925 47.95 -19.19 7.85
CA TYR A 925 47.99 -18.12 8.84
C TYR A 925 48.62 -18.63 10.15
N ASN A 926 49.27 -17.75 10.91
CA ASN A 926 49.69 -18.05 12.29
C ASN A 926 48.55 -17.76 13.29
N LEU A 927 48.76 -18.09 14.57
CA LEU A 927 47.78 -17.81 15.64
C LEU A 927 47.50 -16.31 15.90
N GLN A 928 48.26 -15.41 15.28
CA GLN A 928 48.04 -13.95 15.33
C GLN A 928 47.27 -13.44 14.10
N GLY A 929 46.74 -14.33 13.25
CA GLY A 929 46.01 -13.97 12.03
C GLY A 929 46.88 -13.46 10.88
N VAL A 930 48.21 -13.56 10.97
CA VAL A 930 49.12 -13.09 9.93
C VAL A 930 49.32 -14.18 8.88
N GLN A 931 49.07 -13.87 7.61
CA GLN A 931 49.32 -14.76 6.50
C GLN A 931 50.82 -15.06 6.34
N VAL A 932 51.18 -16.34 6.24
CA VAL A 932 52.54 -16.81 5.99
C VAL A 932 52.61 -17.60 4.67
N LYS A 933 53.73 -17.49 3.97
CA LYS A 933 53.95 -18.22 2.69
C LYS A 933 54.13 -19.73 2.89
N SER A 934 54.59 -20.15 4.06
CA SER A 934 54.85 -21.56 4.40
C SER A 934 55.04 -21.72 5.91
N ALA A 935 54.53 -22.81 6.48
CA ALA A 935 54.72 -23.15 7.89
C ALA A 935 56.08 -23.84 8.13
N THR A 936 57.17 -23.05 8.18
CA THR A 936 58.55 -23.54 8.28
C THR A 936 59.18 -23.38 9.68
N GLN A 937 58.43 -22.87 10.65
CA GLN A 937 58.86 -22.74 12.04
C GLN A 937 57.96 -23.59 12.95
N ARG A 938 58.46 -23.95 14.13
CA ARG A 938 57.67 -24.70 15.13
C ARG A 938 56.53 -23.84 15.65
N GLY A 939 55.30 -24.33 15.53
CA GLY A 939 54.12 -23.57 15.92
C GLY A 939 52.80 -24.18 15.44
N ILE A 940 51.72 -23.50 15.80
CA ILE A 940 50.36 -23.81 15.34
C ILE A 940 50.01 -22.83 14.22
N TYR A 941 49.47 -23.38 13.13
CA TYR A 941 49.06 -22.65 11.93
C TYR A 941 47.63 -23.02 11.56
N ILE A 942 46.98 -22.16 10.77
CA ILE A 942 45.62 -22.35 10.27
C ILE A 942 45.67 -22.35 8.73
N GLN A 943 45.05 -23.33 8.09
CA GLN A 943 44.89 -23.39 6.63
C GLN A 943 43.53 -24.00 6.31
N ASN A 944 42.76 -23.38 5.41
CA ASN A 944 41.40 -23.80 5.04
C ASN A 944 40.52 -24.07 6.29
N GLY A 945 40.52 -23.14 7.25
CA GLY A 945 39.82 -23.24 8.55
C GLY A 945 40.39 -24.25 9.56
N LYS A 946 41.31 -25.13 9.18
CA LYS A 946 41.82 -26.20 10.06
C LYS A 946 43.17 -25.84 10.70
N LYS A 947 43.28 -26.07 12.01
CA LYS A 947 44.52 -25.92 12.79
C LYS A 947 45.44 -27.10 12.54
N PHE A 948 46.72 -26.86 12.27
CA PHE A 948 47.77 -27.89 12.18
C PHE A 948 49.05 -27.45 12.90
N VAL A 949 49.88 -28.43 13.29
CA VAL A 949 51.08 -28.21 14.11
C VAL A 949 52.33 -28.61 13.35
N VAL A 950 53.29 -27.68 13.26
CA VAL A 950 54.64 -27.98 12.78
C VAL A 950 55.54 -28.24 13.99
N LYS A 951 56.10 -29.45 14.05
CA LYS A 951 56.86 -30.00 15.20
C LYS A 951 58.37 -29.87 15.06
#